data_AF-A0A4U1JN07-F1
#
_entry.id   AF-A0A4U1JN07-F1
#
_cell.length_a   1.000
_cell.length_b   1.000
_cell.length_c   1.000
_cell.angle_alpha   90.00
_cell.angle_beta   90.00
_cell.angle_gamma   90.00
#
_symmetry.space_group_name_H-M   'P 1'
#
loop_
_entity.id
_entity.type
_entity.pdbx_description
1 polymer ?
#
loop_
_entity_poly.entity_id
_entity_poly.type
_entity_poly.pdbx_seq_one_letter_code
_entity_poly.pdbx_strand_id
1 'polypeptide(L)'
;DAQLETVIYAGEAHSAHLAGSWIVDETGDMVSAAPDDAADAVRFRRGFFLGDGTGAGKGRQSAGILLDNWAQGRRKALWISKSDKLLEDAQRDWSALGQERLLVTPLSRFAQGRDIPLTEGILFTTYATLRSEERGAKKSRVDQIVDWLGADFDGVILFDESHAMANAAVAKGERGDQAASLQGRAGLRLQHRLPNARVVYVSATGATTVHNLAYAQRLGLWGGDDFPFATRAEFVEAIEAGGVAAMEVLARDLRALGLYTARSLSYDGVEYEMLEHALTPEQRSIYDAYAGAFAIIHNNLTAALEAANITGGSGTLNRQAKSAARSAFESAKQRFFGHLLTSMKPPTLIGAIEADLAAGHAAVVQIVSTGEALMERRLSEIPTEDWNDIRVDITPREYVLDYLAHSFPVQLYEPFTDGEGNVSSRPVMRDGQPVECREAARRRDALIEKLASLPPVPGALDQIVQRFGTDLVAEVTGRSRRIVRKGEGHAARLVVEVRAGSANLAETAAFMDDQKRILIFSDAGGTGRSYHADLGAKNQRLRVHYLLEPGWKADAAIQGLGRTNRTNQAQPPLFRPVATDVKAGKRFLSTIARRLDTLGAITRGQRQTGGQGLFRPEDNLESPYARDALRQLYRRLYRGDVAGCSLGDFEDATGLSLTDDNGLKDDLPPITTFLNRLLALTIDMQAVLFSAFEELLDARIEGAIAAGVYDLGLETLRAESFRVTDARVIYTHPGSGAETQLLTIAEKRRNTPTALADALDWLDDRQARLLVNSRSGRAAVEVPATSLMLDDGTIEPRLRLIRPTEAGTLPAKMMEDTHWLEADRAAFTAAWSAELAEVPEFSEATLHIVAGLLLPIWKQLPQDETRVYRLQTDDGQRLIGRRVSPSWVAATLADDVPKLTAAQVHALVLEGKTTVRLAEGMELHRSRVMGVYRIELSGFPEAQKERLKADGFFSEIISWKLRLFCPVDACGIAALERLLARFPVQALNARTC
;
A
#
# COMPACT_ATOMS: atom_id res chain seq x y z
N ASP A 1 -26.59 6.59 -14.62
CA ASP A 1 -25.88 7.88 -14.56
C ASP A 1 -24.38 7.74 -14.37
N ALA A 2 -23.88 7.20 -13.25
CA ALA A 2 -22.43 7.06 -13.00
C ALA A 2 -21.65 6.32 -14.12
N GLN A 3 -22.21 5.24 -14.69
CA GLN A 3 -21.53 4.53 -15.77
C GLN A 3 -21.44 5.36 -17.07
N LEU A 4 -22.45 6.18 -17.36
CA LEU A 4 -22.47 7.07 -18.52
C LEU A 4 -21.48 8.23 -18.35
N GLU A 5 -21.40 8.79 -17.14
CA GLU A 5 -20.40 9.82 -16.78
C GLU A 5 -18.97 9.34 -17.08
N THR A 6 -18.65 8.06 -16.82
CA THR A 6 -17.36 7.48 -17.18
C THR A 6 -17.11 7.47 -18.69
N VAL A 7 -18.12 7.10 -19.49
CA VAL A 7 -18.00 7.07 -20.95
C VAL A 7 -17.78 8.49 -21.49
N ILE A 8 -18.49 9.48 -20.94
CA ILE A 8 -18.34 10.90 -21.31
C ILE A 8 -16.93 11.39 -21.00
N TYR A 9 -16.46 11.26 -19.74
CA TYR A 9 -15.11 11.74 -19.38
C TYR A 9 -13.99 11.01 -20.12
N ALA A 10 -14.14 9.70 -20.36
CA ALA A 10 -13.18 8.97 -21.18
C ALA A 10 -13.16 9.52 -22.62
N GLY A 11 -14.32 9.76 -23.22
CA GLY A 11 -14.45 10.36 -24.55
C GLY A 11 -13.84 11.76 -24.64
N GLU A 12 -14.11 12.61 -23.66
CA GLU A 12 -13.53 13.96 -23.54
C GLU A 12 -12.00 13.92 -23.40
N ALA A 13 -11.47 13.08 -22.50
CA ALA A 13 -10.03 12.90 -22.35
C ALA A 13 -9.37 12.41 -23.66
N HIS A 14 -10.00 11.43 -24.32
CA HIS A 14 -9.53 10.85 -25.58
C HIS A 14 -9.65 11.78 -26.78
N SER A 15 -10.37 12.90 -26.66
CA SER A 15 -10.48 13.91 -27.73
C SER A 15 -9.19 14.71 -27.92
N ALA A 16 -8.32 14.75 -26.91
CA ALA A 16 -7.09 15.54 -26.90
C ALA A 16 -5.81 14.69 -26.96
N HIS A 17 -4.72 15.34 -27.36
CA HIS A 17 -3.36 14.84 -27.21
C HIS A 17 -2.67 15.54 -26.04
N LEU A 18 -1.69 14.88 -25.43
CA LEU A 18 -0.82 15.48 -24.44
C LEU A 18 -0.08 16.69 -25.03
N ALA A 19 0.19 17.68 -24.19
CA ALA A 19 1.02 18.83 -24.57
C ALA A 19 2.49 18.41 -24.64
N GLY A 20 3.10 18.57 -25.82
CA GLY A 20 4.46 18.13 -26.12
C GLY A 20 4.54 17.20 -27.34
N SER A 21 5.77 16.89 -27.71
CA SER A 21 6.16 15.98 -28.79
C SER A 21 7.29 15.08 -28.29
N TRP A 22 7.31 13.83 -28.76
CA TRP A 22 8.26 12.83 -28.28
C TRP A 22 8.86 12.01 -29.43
N ILE A 23 10.08 11.53 -29.23
CA ILE A 23 10.71 10.50 -30.07
C ILE A 23 10.60 9.18 -29.31
N VAL A 24 10.17 8.14 -30.02
CA VAL A 24 10.11 6.77 -29.52
C VAL A 24 11.24 6.00 -30.17
N ASP A 25 12.07 5.33 -29.37
CA ASP A 25 13.16 4.53 -29.90
C ASP A 25 12.64 3.30 -30.69
N GLU A 26 13.49 2.69 -31.51
CA GLU A 26 13.10 1.55 -32.36
C GLU A 26 12.53 0.37 -31.55
N THR A 27 13.02 0.18 -30.32
CA THR A 27 12.55 -0.88 -29.43
C THR A 27 11.18 -0.57 -28.83
N GLY A 28 10.82 0.71 -28.74
CA GLY A 28 9.65 1.22 -28.03
C GLY A 28 9.79 1.19 -26.52
N ASP A 29 11.00 1.00 -25.98
CA ASP A 29 11.26 0.97 -24.54
C ASP A 29 11.57 2.36 -23.98
N MET A 30 12.02 3.30 -24.81
CA MET A 30 12.41 4.65 -24.39
C MET A 30 11.64 5.73 -25.15
N VAL A 31 11.29 6.78 -24.40
CA VAL A 31 10.63 7.97 -24.91
C VAL A 31 11.41 9.19 -24.43
N SER A 32 11.81 10.05 -25.36
CA SER A 32 12.46 11.33 -25.07
C SER A 32 11.66 12.48 -25.69
N ALA A 33 11.83 13.69 -25.18
CA ALA A 33 11.22 14.88 -25.78
C ALA A 33 11.78 15.09 -27.20
N ALA A 34 10.89 15.39 -28.15
CA ALA A 34 11.28 15.67 -29.53
C ALA A 34 11.59 17.16 -29.72
N PRO A 35 12.62 17.50 -30.51
CA PRO A 35 12.76 18.82 -31.14
C PRO A 35 11.54 19.18 -32.00
N ASP A 36 11.26 20.48 -32.17
CA ASP A 36 10.11 20.98 -32.96
C ASP A 36 10.17 20.58 -34.45
N ASP A 37 11.36 20.29 -34.98
CA ASP A 37 11.64 19.94 -36.38
C ASP A 37 11.91 18.44 -36.61
N ALA A 38 11.75 17.59 -35.58
CA ALA A 38 11.97 16.16 -35.71
C ALA A 38 10.89 15.50 -36.57
N ALA A 39 11.30 14.91 -37.69
CA ALA A 39 10.40 14.30 -38.68
C ALA A 39 9.68 13.03 -38.15
N ASP A 40 10.24 12.40 -37.13
CA ASP A 40 9.74 11.21 -36.43
C ASP A 40 9.04 11.55 -35.10
N ALA A 41 8.78 12.83 -34.83
CA ALA A 41 8.08 13.26 -33.63
C ALA A 41 6.64 12.72 -33.60
N VAL A 42 6.28 12.09 -32.48
CA VAL A 42 4.91 11.63 -32.22
C VAL A 42 4.26 12.47 -31.12
N ARG A 43 2.93 12.58 -31.18
CA ARG A 43 2.11 13.11 -30.11
C ARG A 43 1.31 11.97 -29.50
N PHE A 44 1.34 11.86 -28.18
CA PHE A 44 0.58 10.86 -27.47
C PHE A 44 -0.85 11.34 -27.22
N ARG A 45 -1.84 10.54 -27.66
CA ARG A 45 -3.24 10.73 -27.23
C ARG A 45 -3.33 10.62 -25.71
N ARG A 46 -4.11 11.52 -25.10
CA ARG A 46 -4.35 11.58 -23.66
C ARG A 46 -5.17 10.36 -23.23
N GLY A 47 -4.81 9.79 -22.08
CA GLY A 47 -5.44 8.61 -21.51
C GLY A 47 -6.46 8.97 -20.42
N PHE A 48 -7.19 7.97 -19.95
CA PHE A 48 -8.17 8.11 -18.88
C PHE A 48 -7.96 7.02 -17.82
N PHE A 49 -8.17 7.36 -16.55
CA PHE A 49 -8.00 6.42 -15.44
C PHE A 49 -9.34 6.20 -14.70
N LEU A 50 -9.83 4.96 -14.77
CA LEU A 50 -11.00 4.47 -14.07
C LEU A 50 -10.60 3.80 -12.75
N GLY A 51 -10.66 4.57 -11.67
CA GLY A 51 -10.36 4.19 -10.30
C GLY A 51 -11.55 3.73 -9.46
N ASP A 52 -12.71 3.48 -10.08
CA ASP A 52 -13.92 3.07 -9.37
C ASP A 52 -13.70 1.81 -8.50
N GLY A 53 -14.30 1.79 -7.31
CA GLY A 53 -14.23 0.68 -6.37
C GLY A 53 -14.81 -0.63 -6.93
N THR A 54 -14.55 -1.74 -6.26
CA THR A 54 -15.20 -3.02 -6.59
C THR A 54 -16.73 -2.87 -6.45
N GLY A 55 -17.49 -3.44 -7.38
CA GLY A 55 -18.96 -3.39 -7.37
C GLY A 55 -19.61 -2.19 -8.08
N ALA A 56 -18.84 -1.15 -8.44
CA ALA A 56 -19.32 0.02 -9.19
C ALA A 56 -19.60 -0.23 -10.68
N GLY A 57 -19.21 -1.40 -11.21
CA GLY A 57 -19.46 -1.79 -12.60
C GLY A 57 -18.35 -1.45 -13.59
N LYS A 58 -17.08 -1.46 -13.15
CA LYS A 58 -15.90 -1.19 -14.00
C LYS A 58 -15.90 -1.91 -15.34
N GLY A 59 -16.14 -3.22 -15.36
CA GLY A 59 -16.16 -3.95 -16.64
C GLY A 59 -17.25 -3.49 -17.60
N ARG A 60 -18.42 -3.09 -17.08
CA ARG A 60 -19.50 -2.49 -17.88
C ARG A 60 -19.19 -1.06 -18.36
N GLN A 61 -18.48 -0.28 -17.54
CA GLN A 61 -17.95 1.03 -17.95
C GLN A 61 -16.89 0.88 -19.06
N SER A 62 -15.96 -0.07 -18.90
CA SER A 62 -14.95 -0.40 -19.91
C SER A 62 -15.60 -0.84 -21.22
N ALA A 63 -16.58 -1.74 -21.17
CA ALA A 63 -17.37 -2.15 -22.33
C ALA A 63 -18.14 -0.97 -22.95
N GLY A 64 -18.64 -0.04 -22.13
CA GLY A 64 -19.28 1.19 -22.59
C GLY A 64 -18.34 2.11 -23.38
N ILE A 65 -17.10 2.30 -22.90
CA ILE A 65 -16.06 3.08 -23.61
C ILE A 65 -15.72 2.41 -24.95
N LEU A 66 -15.62 1.07 -24.98
CA LEU A 66 -15.44 0.32 -26.22
C LEU A 66 -16.61 0.53 -27.16
N LEU A 67 -17.85 0.45 -26.68
CA LEU A 67 -19.05 0.58 -27.50
C LEU A 67 -19.20 1.98 -28.10
N ASP A 68 -18.88 3.03 -27.35
CA ASP A 68 -18.85 4.41 -27.86
C ASP A 68 -17.87 4.53 -29.05
N ASN A 69 -16.65 4.01 -28.89
CA ASN A 69 -15.67 4.01 -29.97
C ASN A 69 -16.08 3.12 -31.16
N TRP A 70 -16.71 1.97 -30.87
CA TRP A 70 -17.27 1.07 -31.86
C TRP A 70 -18.36 1.75 -32.69
N ALA A 71 -19.24 2.52 -32.06
CA ALA A 71 -20.27 3.31 -32.71
C ALA A 71 -19.69 4.45 -33.57
N GLN A 72 -18.53 5.00 -33.19
CA GLN A 72 -17.77 5.98 -33.97
C GLN A 72 -16.94 5.36 -35.11
N GLY A 73 -17.10 4.07 -35.39
CA GLY A 73 -16.44 3.38 -36.50
C GLY A 73 -15.10 2.73 -36.18
N ARG A 74 -14.61 2.83 -34.92
CA ARG A 74 -13.37 2.17 -34.48
C ARG A 74 -13.66 0.71 -34.11
N ARG A 75 -13.55 -0.18 -35.10
CA ARG A 75 -13.97 -1.60 -35.00
C ARG A 75 -12.90 -2.56 -34.47
N LYS A 76 -11.71 -2.07 -34.10
CA LYS A 76 -10.66 -2.86 -33.43
C LYS A 76 -10.40 -2.29 -32.04
N ALA A 77 -10.26 -3.17 -31.05
CA ALA A 77 -9.86 -2.80 -29.70
C ALA A 77 -9.06 -3.91 -29.02
N LEU A 78 -8.32 -3.55 -27.97
CA LEU A 78 -7.54 -4.48 -27.17
C LEU A 78 -7.99 -4.41 -25.70
N TRP A 79 -8.30 -5.57 -25.12
CA TRP A 79 -8.63 -5.73 -23.70
C TRP A 79 -7.58 -6.60 -23.02
N ILE A 80 -6.74 -6.00 -22.18
CA ILE A 80 -5.70 -6.69 -21.42
C ILE A 80 -6.17 -6.82 -19.98
N SER A 81 -6.16 -8.03 -19.42
CA SER A 81 -6.57 -8.28 -18.04
C SER A 81 -5.60 -9.21 -17.28
N LYS A 82 -5.88 -9.50 -16.01
CA LYS A 82 -5.01 -10.29 -15.13
C LYS A 82 -4.98 -11.78 -15.46
N SER A 83 -6.07 -12.34 -15.98
CA SER A 83 -6.23 -13.79 -16.18
C SER A 83 -7.20 -14.10 -17.31
N ASP A 84 -6.97 -15.23 -18.01
CA ASP A 84 -7.90 -15.75 -19.03
C ASP A 84 -9.28 -16.09 -18.45
N LYS A 85 -9.37 -16.31 -17.13
CA LYS A 85 -10.64 -16.51 -16.42
C LYS A 85 -11.60 -15.30 -16.52
N LEU A 86 -11.07 -14.11 -16.83
CA LEU A 86 -11.85 -12.86 -16.95
C LEU A 86 -12.37 -12.63 -18.38
N LEU A 87 -12.06 -13.51 -19.34
CA LEU A 87 -12.62 -13.43 -20.69
C LEU A 87 -14.15 -13.46 -20.66
N GLU A 88 -14.74 -14.33 -19.83
CA GLU A 88 -16.19 -14.46 -19.72
C GLU A 88 -16.83 -13.22 -19.10
N ASP A 89 -16.15 -12.54 -18.19
CA ASP A 89 -16.60 -11.26 -17.63
C ASP A 89 -16.62 -10.16 -18.69
N ALA A 90 -15.54 -10.03 -19.47
CA ALA A 90 -15.47 -9.08 -20.58
C ALA A 90 -16.58 -9.36 -21.62
N GLN A 91 -16.79 -10.64 -21.95
CA GLN A 91 -17.85 -11.13 -22.83
C GLN A 91 -19.25 -10.83 -22.28
N ARG A 92 -19.49 -11.08 -20.99
CA ARG A 92 -20.74 -10.76 -20.32
C ARG A 92 -21.01 -9.26 -20.38
N ASP A 93 -20.03 -8.45 -19.99
CA ASP A 93 -20.19 -7.00 -19.90
C ASP A 93 -20.44 -6.37 -21.28
N TRP A 94 -19.80 -6.90 -22.33
CA TRP A 94 -20.07 -6.55 -23.73
C TRP A 94 -21.47 -6.99 -24.18
N SER A 95 -21.85 -8.24 -23.94
CA SER A 95 -23.17 -8.76 -24.33
C SER A 95 -24.33 -8.08 -23.62
N ALA A 96 -24.13 -7.67 -22.38
CA ALA A 96 -25.12 -6.94 -21.60
C ALA A 96 -25.35 -5.52 -22.16
N LEU A 97 -24.53 -5.03 -23.10
CA LEU A 97 -24.78 -3.82 -23.88
C LEU A 97 -25.44 -4.11 -25.24
N GLY A 98 -25.99 -5.32 -25.42
CA GLY A 98 -26.69 -5.76 -26.63
C GLY A 98 -25.77 -6.17 -27.78
N GLN A 99 -24.48 -6.41 -27.51
CA GLN A 99 -23.49 -6.75 -28.53
C GLN A 99 -23.19 -8.25 -28.60
N GLU A 100 -22.69 -8.72 -29.75
CA GLU A 100 -22.36 -10.14 -29.94
C GLU A 100 -21.17 -10.57 -29.08
N ARG A 101 -21.38 -11.58 -28.23
CA ARG A 101 -20.39 -12.10 -27.27
C ARG A 101 -19.09 -12.51 -27.94
N LEU A 102 -19.17 -13.14 -29.12
CA LEU A 102 -18.02 -13.70 -29.82
C LEU A 102 -17.08 -12.65 -30.44
N LEU A 103 -17.47 -11.38 -30.46
CA LEU A 103 -16.57 -10.28 -30.86
C LEU A 103 -15.41 -10.09 -29.89
N VAL A 104 -15.54 -10.52 -28.63
CA VAL A 104 -14.44 -10.58 -27.66
C VAL A 104 -13.72 -11.91 -27.82
N THR A 105 -12.60 -11.88 -28.55
CA THR A 105 -11.84 -13.07 -28.95
C THR A 105 -10.50 -13.16 -28.21
N PRO A 106 -10.16 -14.28 -27.55
CA PRO A 106 -8.89 -14.40 -26.86
C PRO A 106 -7.70 -14.58 -27.82
N LEU A 107 -6.60 -13.88 -27.56
CA LEU A 107 -5.35 -13.95 -28.32
C LEU A 107 -4.75 -15.37 -28.36
N SER A 108 -5.04 -16.20 -27.37
CA SER A 108 -4.58 -17.60 -27.31
C SER A 108 -5.07 -18.45 -28.49
N ARG A 109 -6.14 -18.05 -29.20
CA ARG A 109 -6.59 -18.71 -30.44
C ARG A 109 -5.62 -18.53 -31.60
N PHE A 110 -4.75 -17.52 -31.53
CA PHE A 110 -3.75 -17.24 -32.56
C PHE A 110 -2.36 -17.59 -32.02
N ALA A 111 -1.67 -18.50 -32.69
CA ALA A 111 -0.31 -18.88 -32.31
C ALA A 111 0.63 -17.67 -32.37
N GLN A 112 1.62 -17.61 -31.47
CA GLN A 112 2.60 -16.52 -31.45
C GLN A 112 3.33 -16.42 -32.80
N GLY A 113 3.43 -15.21 -33.34
CA GLY A 113 4.09 -14.93 -34.62
C GLY A 113 3.28 -15.29 -35.86
N ARG A 114 2.01 -15.73 -35.72
CA ARG A 114 1.07 -15.86 -36.84
C ARG A 114 0.18 -14.63 -36.96
N ASP A 115 -0.27 -14.32 -38.16
CA ASP A 115 -1.18 -13.21 -38.38
C ASP A 115 -2.52 -13.42 -37.65
N ILE A 116 -3.11 -12.31 -37.19
CA ILE A 116 -4.45 -12.29 -36.60
C ILE A 116 -5.41 -11.85 -37.71
N PRO A 117 -6.22 -12.75 -38.30
CA PRO A 117 -7.04 -12.47 -39.49
C PRO A 117 -8.33 -11.68 -39.18
N LEU A 118 -8.48 -11.14 -37.97
CA LEU A 118 -9.68 -10.41 -37.57
C LEU A 118 -9.70 -9.02 -38.22
N THR A 119 -10.71 -8.74 -39.05
CA THR A 119 -10.92 -7.41 -39.64
C THR A 119 -11.52 -6.44 -38.61
N GLU A 120 -12.39 -6.97 -37.73
CA GLU A 120 -12.98 -6.28 -36.59
C GLU A 120 -13.02 -7.21 -35.37
N GLY A 121 -13.08 -6.63 -34.18
CA GLY A 121 -13.19 -7.37 -32.92
C GLY A 121 -12.45 -6.73 -31.76
N ILE A 122 -12.70 -7.29 -30.58
CA ILE A 122 -12.01 -6.95 -29.34
C ILE A 122 -11.08 -8.12 -29.03
N LEU A 123 -9.77 -7.89 -29.13
CA LEU A 123 -8.78 -8.90 -28.80
C LEU A 123 -8.57 -8.92 -27.28
N PHE A 124 -8.87 -10.05 -26.64
CA PHE A 124 -8.67 -10.24 -25.20
C PHE A 124 -7.34 -10.95 -24.94
N THR A 125 -6.52 -10.45 -24.01
CA THR A 125 -5.25 -11.07 -23.63
C THR A 125 -4.94 -10.81 -22.16
N THR A 126 -3.86 -11.43 -21.65
CA THR A 126 -3.40 -11.22 -20.28
C THR A 126 -2.04 -10.53 -20.22
N TYR A 127 -1.74 -9.85 -19.11
CA TYR A 127 -0.40 -9.33 -18.85
C TYR A 127 0.68 -10.43 -18.91
N ALA A 128 0.35 -11.65 -18.46
CA ALA A 128 1.26 -12.79 -18.49
C ALA A 128 1.55 -13.27 -19.93
N THR A 129 0.57 -13.21 -20.82
CA THR A 129 0.76 -13.51 -22.25
C THR A 129 1.53 -12.39 -22.94
N LEU A 130 1.24 -11.13 -22.59
CA LEU A 130 1.84 -9.93 -23.19
C LEU A 130 3.36 -9.86 -22.98
N ARG A 131 3.88 -10.28 -21.82
CA ARG A 131 5.33 -10.29 -21.51
C ARG A 131 6.17 -11.30 -22.31
N SER A 132 5.58 -12.04 -23.25
CA SER A 132 6.30 -13.05 -24.02
C SER A 132 7.20 -12.37 -25.07
N GLU A 133 8.51 -12.43 -24.85
CA GLU A 133 9.53 -11.89 -25.74
C GLU A 133 9.68 -12.71 -27.04
N GLU A 134 10.43 -12.15 -27.98
CA GLU A 134 10.81 -12.81 -29.23
C GLU A 134 11.56 -14.12 -28.95
N ARG A 135 11.27 -15.18 -29.70
CA ARG A 135 11.96 -16.48 -29.60
C ARG A 135 12.42 -16.95 -30.97
N GLY A 136 13.71 -16.81 -31.25
CA GLY A 136 14.25 -17.12 -32.58
C GLY A 136 13.59 -16.25 -33.63
N ALA A 137 13.00 -16.84 -34.67
CA ALA A 137 12.29 -16.10 -35.73
C ALA A 137 10.83 -15.72 -35.39
N LYS A 138 10.35 -15.96 -34.16
CA LYS A 138 8.96 -15.69 -33.75
C LYS A 138 8.85 -14.34 -33.06
N LYS A 139 8.14 -13.39 -33.69
CA LYS A 139 7.77 -12.08 -33.15
C LYS A 139 7.26 -12.13 -31.71
N SER A 140 7.51 -11.07 -30.93
CA SER A 140 6.94 -10.96 -29.58
C SER A 140 5.41 -10.88 -29.64
N ARG A 141 4.73 -11.14 -28.51
CA ARG A 141 3.27 -10.96 -28.45
C ARG A 141 2.85 -9.50 -28.60
N VAL A 142 3.70 -8.54 -28.20
CA VAL A 142 3.46 -7.11 -28.42
C VAL A 142 3.51 -6.79 -29.91
N ASP A 143 4.55 -7.25 -30.63
CA ASP A 143 4.67 -7.01 -32.07
C ASP A 143 3.51 -7.59 -32.85
N GLN A 144 3.09 -8.82 -32.52
CA GLN A 144 1.93 -9.46 -33.15
C GLN A 144 0.63 -8.65 -32.98
N ILE A 145 0.45 -8.02 -31.82
CA ILE A 145 -0.71 -7.16 -31.54
C ILE A 145 -0.57 -5.84 -32.33
N VAL A 146 0.60 -5.20 -32.31
CA VAL A 146 0.85 -3.94 -33.03
C VAL A 146 0.66 -4.13 -34.53
N ASP A 147 1.14 -5.23 -35.11
CA ASP A 147 0.94 -5.58 -36.52
C ASP A 147 -0.55 -5.70 -36.88
N TRP A 148 -1.35 -6.30 -36.00
CA TRP A 148 -2.79 -6.45 -36.22
C TRP A 148 -3.56 -5.13 -36.08
N LEU A 149 -3.19 -4.31 -35.09
CA LEU A 149 -3.82 -3.01 -34.83
C LEU A 149 -3.47 -1.99 -35.92
N GLY A 150 -2.22 -1.99 -36.40
CA GLY A 150 -1.66 -0.98 -37.29
C GLY A 150 -0.99 0.17 -36.53
N ALA A 151 -0.01 0.83 -37.15
CA ALA A 151 0.74 1.94 -36.55
C ALA A 151 -0.13 3.21 -36.37
N ASP A 152 -1.16 3.36 -37.20
CA ASP A 152 -2.14 4.44 -37.18
C ASP A 152 -3.33 4.16 -36.25
N PHE A 153 -3.32 3.05 -35.52
CA PHE A 153 -4.40 2.63 -34.64
C PHE A 153 -4.82 3.74 -33.67
N ASP A 154 -6.10 4.11 -33.76
CA ASP A 154 -6.72 5.10 -32.88
C ASP A 154 -7.82 4.50 -31.99
N GLY A 155 -8.03 3.18 -32.03
CA GLY A 155 -9.01 2.52 -31.16
C GLY A 155 -8.59 2.45 -29.69
N VAL A 156 -9.37 1.72 -28.90
CA VAL A 156 -9.19 1.66 -27.44
C VAL A 156 -8.25 0.53 -27.03
N ILE A 157 -7.37 0.84 -26.07
CA ILE A 157 -6.59 -0.15 -25.32
C ILE A 157 -7.01 -0.06 -23.85
N LEU A 158 -7.67 -1.12 -23.36
CA LEU A 158 -8.03 -1.26 -21.96
C LEU A 158 -6.95 -2.03 -21.22
N PHE A 159 -6.37 -1.42 -20.20
CA PHE A 159 -5.56 -2.08 -19.19
C PHE A 159 -6.43 -2.34 -17.96
N ASP A 160 -7.13 -3.48 -17.96
CA ASP A 160 -7.95 -3.96 -16.86
C ASP A 160 -7.12 -4.58 -15.75
N GLU A 161 -7.37 -4.18 -14.50
CA GLU A 161 -6.48 -4.39 -13.36
C GLU A 161 -5.06 -3.84 -13.62
N SER A 162 -4.99 -2.59 -14.10
CA SER A 162 -3.73 -1.92 -14.51
C SER A 162 -2.62 -1.93 -13.47
N HIS A 163 -2.95 -2.08 -12.19
CA HIS A 163 -1.96 -2.23 -11.11
C HIS A 163 -1.07 -3.48 -11.29
N ALA A 164 -1.46 -4.44 -12.13
CA ALA A 164 -0.60 -5.56 -12.53
C ALA A 164 0.66 -5.11 -13.29
N MET A 165 0.65 -3.89 -13.86
CA MET A 165 1.83 -3.24 -14.46
C MET A 165 2.66 -2.45 -13.44
N ALA A 166 2.41 -2.58 -12.13
CA ALA A 166 3.25 -1.96 -11.12
C ALA A 166 4.74 -2.32 -11.33
N ASN A 167 5.61 -1.43 -10.90
CA ASN A 167 7.05 -1.51 -11.14
C ASN A 167 7.42 -1.53 -12.64
N ALA A 168 6.65 -0.86 -13.50
CA ALA A 168 6.96 -0.75 -14.93
C ALA A 168 8.28 -0.01 -15.24
N ALA A 169 8.85 0.67 -14.25
CA ALA A 169 10.14 1.34 -14.34
C ALA A 169 10.93 1.13 -13.04
N VAL A 170 12.25 1.26 -13.11
CA VAL A 170 13.19 1.04 -11.98
C VAL A 170 12.76 1.89 -10.79
N ALA A 171 12.79 1.31 -9.59
CA ALA A 171 12.48 1.98 -8.33
C ALA A 171 13.61 1.73 -7.33
N LYS A 172 14.00 2.75 -6.55
CA LYS A 172 14.96 2.58 -5.45
C LYS A 172 14.23 2.00 -4.24
N GLY A 173 14.63 0.82 -3.78
CA GLY A 173 14.13 0.24 -2.53
C GLY A 173 15.20 0.26 -1.43
N GLU A 174 14.79 0.01 -0.18
CA GLU A 174 15.69 -0.11 0.99
C GLU A 174 16.76 -1.20 0.85
N ARG A 175 16.59 -2.12 -0.12
CA ARG A 175 17.52 -3.22 -0.43
C ARG A 175 18.23 -3.06 -1.80
N GLY A 176 18.20 -1.85 -2.40
CA GLY A 176 18.80 -1.54 -3.69
C GLY A 176 17.80 -1.29 -4.82
N ASP A 177 18.29 -1.10 -6.05
CA ASP A 177 17.48 -0.84 -7.23
C ASP A 177 16.62 -2.06 -7.62
N GLN A 178 15.30 -1.88 -7.69
CA GLN A 178 14.37 -2.90 -8.13
C GLN A 178 14.19 -2.82 -9.64
N ALA A 179 14.55 -3.90 -10.34
CA ALA A 179 14.40 -4.01 -11.79
C ALA A 179 12.93 -3.89 -12.24
N ALA A 180 12.72 -3.26 -13.40
CA ALA A 180 11.39 -3.08 -13.98
C ALA A 180 10.73 -4.44 -14.31
N SER A 181 9.43 -4.57 -14.02
CA SER A 181 8.68 -5.79 -14.30
C SER A 181 8.53 -6.00 -15.81
N LEU A 182 8.74 -7.24 -16.29
CA LEU A 182 8.57 -7.58 -17.71
C LEU A 182 7.15 -7.27 -18.22
N GLN A 183 6.15 -7.40 -17.35
CA GLN A 183 4.76 -7.05 -17.66
C GLN A 183 4.57 -5.54 -17.83
N GLY A 184 5.15 -4.74 -16.93
CA GLY A 184 5.10 -3.28 -17.02
C GLY A 184 5.85 -2.74 -18.24
N ARG A 185 7.02 -3.31 -18.56
CA ARG A 185 7.77 -2.97 -19.81
C ARG A 185 6.95 -3.26 -21.06
N ALA A 186 6.35 -4.45 -21.17
CA ALA A 186 5.53 -4.79 -22.32
C ALA A 186 4.29 -3.88 -22.46
N GLY A 187 3.67 -3.50 -21.34
CA GLY A 187 2.57 -2.53 -21.31
C GLY A 187 2.98 -1.12 -21.74
N LEU A 188 4.15 -0.63 -21.32
CA LEU A 188 4.70 0.65 -21.77
C LEU A 188 5.06 0.62 -23.25
N ARG A 189 5.72 -0.44 -23.72
CA ARG A 189 6.09 -0.61 -25.14
C ARG A 189 4.88 -0.52 -26.07
N LEU A 190 3.77 -1.15 -25.68
CA LEU A 190 2.51 -1.07 -26.42
C LEU A 190 1.97 0.36 -26.47
N GLN A 191 2.06 1.10 -25.36
CA GLN A 191 1.68 2.51 -25.32
C GLN A 191 2.59 3.36 -26.20
N HIS A 192 3.90 3.13 -26.21
CA HIS A 192 4.82 3.95 -27.01
C HIS A 192 4.65 3.71 -28.51
N ARG A 193 4.47 2.45 -28.93
CA ARG A 193 4.33 2.09 -30.35
C ARG A 193 2.99 2.48 -30.99
N LEU A 194 1.98 2.78 -30.18
CA LEU A 194 0.63 3.15 -30.64
C LEU A 194 0.27 4.55 -30.15
N PRO A 195 0.90 5.61 -30.69
CA PRO A 195 0.80 6.97 -30.15
C PRO A 195 -0.64 7.51 -30.14
N ASN A 196 -1.44 7.14 -31.15
CA ASN A 196 -2.83 7.58 -31.29
C ASN A 196 -3.86 6.73 -30.53
N ALA A 197 -3.45 5.64 -29.89
CA ALA A 197 -4.36 4.76 -29.16
C ALA A 197 -5.03 5.47 -27.98
N ARG A 198 -6.31 5.15 -27.77
CA ARG A 198 -7.14 5.63 -26.67
C ARG A 198 -6.92 4.73 -25.45
N VAL A 199 -5.99 5.11 -24.60
CA VAL A 199 -5.59 4.30 -23.44
C VAL A 199 -6.54 4.53 -22.27
N VAL A 200 -7.01 3.43 -21.68
CA VAL A 200 -7.81 3.44 -20.45
C VAL A 200 -7.13 2.54 -19.42
N TYR A 201 -6.80 3.10 -18.27
CA TYR A 201 -6.32 2.36 -17.12
C TYR A 201 -7.49 2.07 -16.19
N VAL A 202 -7.69 0.81 -15.80
CA VAL A 202 -8.82 0.40 -14.97
C VAL A 202 -8.27 -0.31 -13.74
N SER A 203 -8.35 0.34 -12.56
CA SER A 203 -7.87 -0.26 -11.31
C SER A 203 -8.38 0.49 -10.09
N ALA A 204 -9.06 -0.22 -9.18
CA ALA A 204 -9.51 0.33 -7.90
C ALA A 204 -8.36 0.69 -6.95
N THR A 205 -7.18 0.10 -7.16
CA THR A 205 -6.01 0.21 -6.27
C THR A 205 -4.81 0.86 -6.95
N GLY A 206 -4.93 1.27 -8.22
CA GLY A 206 -3.78 1.75 -8.98
C GLY A 206 -3.24 3.11 -8.53
N ALA A 207 -3.99 3.86 -7.73
CA ALA A 207 -3.58 5.15 -7.17
C ALA A 207 -3.31 5.10 -5.64
N THR A 208 -3.05 3.92 -5.06
CA THR A 208 -2.82 3.80 -3.59
C THR A 208 -1.45 4.30 -3.14
N THR A 209 -0.45 4.28 -4.02
CA THR A 209 0.89 4.84 -3.80
C THR A 209 1.32 5.55 -5.07
N VAL A 210 2.16 6.59 -4.96
CA VAL A 210 2.59 7.37 -6.14
C VAL A 210 3.35 6.49 -7.15
N HIS A 211 4.13 5.51 -6.66
CA HIS A 211 4.85 4.57 -7.52
C HIS A 211 3.92 3.73 -8.40
N ASN A 212 2.68 3.47 -7.96
CA ASN A 212 1.71 2.70 -8.74
C ASN A 212 1.14 3.49 -9.93
N LEU A 213 1.43 4.78 -10.08
CA LEU A 213 1.05 5.55 -11.27
C LEU A 213 2.11 5.51 -12.37
N ALA A 214 3.26 4.88 -12.14
CA ALA A 214 4.37 4.84 -13.07
C ALA A 214 4.03 4.31 -14.48
N TYR A 215 3.09 3.37 -14.58
CA TYR A 215 2.66 2.81 -15.85
C TYR A 215 1.62 3.68 -16.58
N ALA A 216 1.08 4.71 -15.92
CA ALA A 216 -0.01 5.55 -16.40
C ALA A 216 0.48 6.78 -17.19
N GLN A 217 1.49 6.59 -18.04
CA GLN A 217 2.16 7.69 -18.76
C GLN A 217 1.22 8.53 -19.63
N ARG A 218 0.12 7.95 -20.14
CA ARG A 218 -0.87 8.69 -20.94
C ARG A 218 -1.71 9.67 -20.14
N LEU A 219 -1.60 9.71 -18.81
CA LEU A 219 -2.16 10.80 -18.00
C LEU A 219 -1.36 12.10 -18.12
N GLY A 220 -0.14 12.05 -18.67
CA GLY A 220 0.68 13.23 -18.92
C GLY A 220 1.33 13.84 -17.68
N LEU A 221 1.32 13.15 -16.53
CA LEU A 221 1.79 13.63 -15.23
C LEU A 221 3.26 14.09 -15.20
N TRP A 222 4.07 13.73 -16.20
CA TRP A 222 5.45 14.16 -16.34
C TRP A 222 5.85 14.17 -17.82
N GLY A 223 6.93 14.90 -18.13
CA GLY A 223 7.60 14.91 -19.43
C GLY A 223 6.85 15.63 -20.56
N GLY A 224 5.66 16.17 -20.29
CA GLY A 224 4.91 17.06 -21.18
C GLY A 224 4.79 18.46 -20.58
N ASP A 225 4.24 19.40 -21.35
CA ASP A 225 4.09 20.80 -20.91
C ASP A 225 2.86 21.02 -20.00
N ASP A 226 2.00 20.00 -19.86
CA ASP A 226 0.77 20.05 -19.04
C ASP A 226 1.09 20.13 -17.53
N PHE A 227 2.27 19.68 -17.08
CA PHE A 227 2.65 19.63 -15.66
C PHE A 227 4.12 20.01 -15.45
N PRO A 228 4.50 20.52 -14.25
CA PRO A 228 5.82 21.07 -14.02
C PRO A 228 6.92 20.01 -13.84
N PHE A 229 6.61 18.71 -13.96
CA PHE A 229 7.55 17.61 -13.70
C PHE A 229 8.20 17.15 -15.01
N ALA A 230 9.52 17.31 -15.11
CA ALA A 230 10.26 16.89 -16.30
C ALA A 230 10.41 15.36 -16.36
N THR A 231 10.56 14.72 -15.19
CA THR A 231 10.74 13.26 -15.10
C THR A 231 9.82 12.63 -14.07
N ARG A 232 9.61 11.32 -14.21
CA ARG A 232 8.89 10.51 -13.22
C ARG A 232 9.50 10.60 -11.82
N ALA A 233 10.83 10.55 -11.71
CA ALA A 233 11.50 10.54 -10.42
C ALA A 233 11.19 11.81 -9.62
N GLU A 234 11.22 12.95 -10.31
CA GLU A 234 10.89 14.26 -9.76
C GLU A 234 9.41 14.33 -9.33
N PHE A 235 8.48 13.80 -10.13
CA PHE A 235 7.07 13.72 -9.76
C PHE A 235 6.86 12.88 -8.49
N VAL A 236 7.49 11.70 -8.42
CA VAL A 236 7.39 10.79 -7.27
C VAL A 236 7.90 11.46 -5.99
N GLU A 237 9.10 12.06 -6.05
CA GLU A 237 9.73 12.75 -4.92
C GLU A 237 8.87 13.92 -4.43
N ALA A 238 8.32 14.71 -5.35
CA ALA A 238 7.49 15.86 -5.02
C ALA A 238 6.17 15.48 -4.31
N ILE A 239 5.54 14.38 -4.72
CA ILE A 239 4.32 13.87 -4.09
C ILE A 239 4.63 13.21 -2.75
N GLU A 240 5.74 12.46 -2.62
CA GLU A 240 6.15 11.86 -1.34
C GLU A 240 6.50 12.92 -0.30
N ALA A 241 7.20 13.98 -0.68
CA ALA A 241 7.48 15.13 0.17
C ALA A 241 6.20 15.82 0.67
N GLY A 242 5.10 15.70 -0.08
CA GLY A 242 3.80 16.27 0.27
C GLY A 242 3.02 15.52 1.35
N GLY A 243 3.49 14.33 1.74
CA GLY A 243 2.84 13.50 2.76
C GLY A 243 1.66 12.68 2.24
N VAL A 244 0.86 12.14 3.16
CA VAL A 244 -0.19 11.17 2.83
C VAL A 244 -1.37 11.84 2.10
N ALA A 245 -1.68 13.11 2.42
CA ALA A 245 -2.72 13.91 1.77
C ALA A 245 -2.32 14.42 0.38
N ALA A 246 -1.04 14.36 0.00
CA ALA A 246 -0.64 14.69 -1.38
C ALA A 246 -1.24 13.74 -2.42
N MET A 247 -1.43 12.46 -2.07
CA MET A 247 -2.13 11.50 -2.93
C MET A 247 -3.61 11.85 -3.11
N GLU A 248 -4.24 12.46 -2.10
CA GLU A 248 -5.62 12.92 -2.16
C GLU A 248 -5.74 14.14 -3.09
N VAL A 249 -4.79 15.08 -2.98
CA VAL A 249 -4.69 16.22 -3.91
C VAL A 249 -4.49 15.74 -5.34
N LEU A 250 -3.58 14.80 -5.57
CA LEU A 250 -3.34 14.23 -6.89
C LEU A 250 -4.62 13.62 -7.49
N ALA A 251 -5.34 12.80 -6.73
CA ALA A 251 -6.60 12.20 -7.18
C ALA A 251 -7.68 13.25 -7.46
N ARG A 252 -7.83 14.26 -6.59
CA ARG A 252 -8.76 15.38 -6.77
C ARG A 252 -8.43 16.18 -8.02
N ASP A 253 -7.16 16.52 -8.22
CA ASP A 253 -6.71 17.35 -9.34
C ASP A 253 -6.87 16.60 -10.66
N LEU A 254 -6.52 15.30 -10.71
CA LEU A 254 -6.81 14.46 -11.87
C LEU A 254 -8.31 14.39 -12.18
N ARG A 255 -9.18 14.36 -11.16
CA ARG A 255 -10.63 14.41 -11.36
C ARG A 255 -11.09 15.77 -11.89
N ALA A 256 -10.57 16.86 -11.36
CA ALA A 256 -10.86 18.21 -11.85
C ALA A 256 -10.38 18.45 -13.29
N LEU A 257 -9.35 17.70 -13.72
CA LEU A 257 -8.84 17.68 -15.10
C LEU A 257 -9.61 16.70 -16.02
N GLY A 258 -10.60 15.97 -15.51
CA GLY A 258 -11.36 14.98 -16.27
C GLY A 258 -10.57 13.70 -16.62
N LEU A 259 -9.40 13.51 -16.00
CA LEU A 259 -8.47 12.41 -16.29
C LEU A 259 -8.71 11.18 -15.40
N TYR A 260 -9.46 11.35 -14.31
CA TYR A 260 -9.65 10.33 -13.28
C TYR A 260 -11.07 10.34 -12.74
N THR A 261 -11.65 9.15 -12.59
CA THR A 261 -12.87 8.97 -11.79
C THR A 261 -12.66 7.85 -10.80
N ALA A 262 -13.09 8.05 -9.56
CA ALA A 262 -13.08 7.02 -8.54
C ALA A 262 -14.25 7.20 -7.60
N ARG A 263 -15.22 6.30 -7.75
CA ARG A 263 -16.42 6.21 -6.93
C ARG A 263 -16.43 4.85 -6.24
N SER A 264 -16.80 4.83 -4.98
CA SER A 264 -17.09 3.60 -4.25
C SER A 264 -18.59 3.32 -4.27
N LEU A 265 -18.94 2.03 -4.25
CA LEU A 265 -20.29 1.64 -3.94
C LEU A 265 -20.62 2.09 -2.51
N SER A 266 -21.83 2.60 -2.30
CA SER A 266 -22.28 2.92 -0.95
C SER A 266 -22.39 1.63 -0.12
N TYR A 267 -21.94 1.70 1.14
CA TYR A 267 -22.26 0.70 2.16
C TYR A 267 -23.50 1.11 2.97
N ASP A 268 -24.23 2.11 2.50
CA ASP A 268 -25.52 2.48 3.09
C ASP A 268 -26.49 1.30 3.04
N GLY A 269 -27.13 1.02 4.17
CA GLY A 269 -27.96 -0.17 4.39
C GLY A 269 -27.22 -1.50 4.52
N VAL A 270 -25.89 -1.56 4.40
CA VAL A 270 -25.12 -2.77 4.70
C VAL A 270 -25.04 -2.93 6.21
N GLU A 271 -25.51 -4.06 6.71
CA GLU A 271 -25.40 -4.41 8.13
C GLU A 271 -24.14 -5.20 8.42
N TYR A 272 -23.64 -5.06 9.65
CA TYR A 272 -22.44 -5.73 10.13
C TYR A 272 -22.71 -6.40 11.46
N GLU A 273 -22.34 -7.66 11.58
CA GLU A 273 -22.53 -8.44 12.80
C GLU A 273 -21.28 -9.30 13.04
N MET A 274 -20.66 -9.21 14.21
CA MET A 274 -19.48 -10.02 14.51
C MET A 274 -19.93 -11.41 15.01
N LEU A 275 -19.47 -12.49 14.36
CA LEU A 275 -19.67 -13.85 14.86
C LEU A 275 -18.43 -14.32 15.61
N GLU A 276 -18.50 -14.32 16.93
CA GLU A 276 -17.42 -14.82 17.79
C GLU A 276 -17.61 -16.30 18.11
N HIS A 277 -16.58 -17.10 17.81
CA HIS A 277 -16.48 -18.48 18.26
C HIS A 277 -15.62 -18.54 19.52
N ALA A 278 -16.25 -18.76 20.67
CA ALA A 278 -15.54 -19.08 21.91
C ALA A 278 -15.00 -20.51 21.82
N LEU A 279 -13.68 -20.68 21.93
CA LEU A 279 -13.08 -22.01 21.94
C LEU A 279 -13.57 -22.79 23.17
N THR A 280 -14.09 -23.99 22.92
CA THR A 280 -14.45 -24.95 23.97
C THR A 280 -13.22 -25.39 24.78
N PRO A 281 -13.39 -25.90 26.01
CA PRO A 281 -12.26 -26.41 26.81
C PRO A 281 -11.41 -27.46 26.07
N GLU A 282 -12.05 -28.32 25.28
CA GLU A 282 -11.35 -29.31 24.44
C GLU A 282 -10.54 -28.65 23.33
N GLN A 283 -11.13 -27.69 22.59
CA GLN A 283 -10.40 -26.96 21.55
C GLN A 283 -9.21 -26.17 22.12
N ARG A 284 -9.36 -25.57 23.31
CA ARG A 284 -8.26 -24.90 24.02
C ARG A 284 -7.15 -25.89 24.36
N SER A 285 -7.49 -27.05 24.90
CA SER A 285 -6.52 -28.12 25.20
C SER A 285 -5.78 -28.59 23.94
N ILE A 286 -6.48 -28.79 22.83
CA ILE A 286 -5.88 -29.15 21.54
C ILE A 286 -4.93 -28.05 21.05
N TYR A 287 -5.37 -26.79 21.11
CA TYR A 287 -4.55 -25.64 20.73
C TYR A 287 -3.26 -25.57 21.53
N ASP A 288 -3.36 -25.67 22.86
CA ASP A 288 -2.22 -25.60 23.77
C ASP A 288 -1.27 -26.79 23.60
N ALA A 289 -1.79 -27.98 23.31
CA ALA A 289 -0.98 -29.15 22.99
C ALA A 289 -0.13 -28.92 21.74
N TYR A 290 -0.70 -28.30 20.70
CA TYR A 290 0.04 -27.91 19.50
C TYR A 290 1.02 -26.76 19.78
N ALA A 291 0.64 -25.74 20.54
CA ALA A 291 1.54 -24.65 20.94
C ALA A 291 2.77 -25.18 21.69
N GLY A 292 2.56 -26.06 22.66
CA GLY A 292 3.64 -26.73 23.39
C GLY A 292 4.51 -27.60 22.48
N ALA A 293 3.93 -28.29 21.49
CA ALA A 293 4.72 -29.05 20.52
C ALA A 293 5.61 -28.12 19.67
N PHE A 294 5.10 -26.97 19.22
CA PHE A 294 5.89 -26.00 18.45
C PHE A 294 7.02 -25.36 19.25
N ALA A 295 6.85 -25.13 20.56
CA ALA A 295 7.94 -24.71 21.45
C ALA A 295 9.07 -25.77 21.47
N ILE A 296 8.71 -27.05 21.53
CA ILE A 296 9.70 -28.15 21.49
C ILE A 296 10.38 -28.24 20.12
N ILE A 297 9.66 -28.03 19.02
CA ILE A 297 10.26 -27.99 17.67
C ILE A 297 11.27 -26.84 17.59
N HIS A 298 10.94 -25.66 18.12
CA HIS A 298 11.84 -24.51 18.15
C HIS A 298 13.13 -24.80 18.92
N ASN A 299 13.02 -25.38 20.11
CA ASN A 299 14.19 -25.75 20.93
C ASN A 299 15.05 -26.82 20.24
N ASN A 300 14.41 -27.82 19.62
CA ASN A 300 15.13 -28.82 18.84
C ASN A 300 15.72 -28.27 17.54
N LEU A 301 15.12 -27.25 16.93
CA LEU A 301 15.69 -26.59 15.75
C LEU A 301 17.04 -25.97 16.09
N THR A 302 17.16 -25.27 17.22
CA THR A 302 18.45 -24.74 17.70
C THR A 302 19.47 -25.86 17.91
N ALA A 303 19.09 -26.91 18.65
CA ALA A 303 19.97 -28.06 18.88
C ALA A 303 20.35 -28.82 17.60
N ALA A 304 19.44 -28.90 16.62
CA ALA A 304 19.69 -29.55 15.33
C ALA A 304 20.66 -28.73 14.47
N LEU A 305 20.55 -27.40 14.48
CA LEU A 305 21.51 -26.52 13.79
C LEU A 305 22.93 -26.65 14.37
N GLU A 306 23.05 -26.84 15.69
CA GLU A 306 24.33 -27.11 16.35
C GLU A 306 24.87 -28.51 16.01
N ALA A 307 24.03 -29.54 16.13
CA ALA A 307 24.40 -30.92 15.79
C ALA A 307 24.75 -31.11 14.31
N ALA A 308 24.23 -30.24 13.44
CA ALA A 308 24.52 -30.20 12.01
C ALA A 308 25.76 -29.37 11.66
N ASN A 309 26.47 -28.76 12.63
CA ASN A 309 27.56 -27.79 12.41
C ASN A 309 27.17 -26.57 11.57
N ILE A 310 25.89 -26.16 11.59
CA ILE A 310 25.45 -24.88 11.00
C ILE A 310 25.73 -23.72 11.98
N THR A 311 25.66 -24.02 13.28
CA THR A 311 26.10 -23.17 14.39
C THR A 311 27.15 -23.93 15.23
N GLY A 312 28.10 -23.20 15.82
CA GLY A 312 29.15 -23.77 16.67
C GLY A 312 29.47 -22.88 17.87
N GLY A 313 30.40 -23.31 18.72
CA GLY A 313 30.73 -22.63 19.98
C GLY A 313 31.28 -21.20 19.86
N SER A 314 31.74 -20.80 18.66
CA SER A 314 32.25 -19.44 18.37
C SER A 314 31.30 -18.61 17.48
N GLY A 315 30.10 -19.09 17.15
CA GLY A 315 29.11 -18.35 16.36
C GLY A 315 28.43 -19.15 15.25
N THR A 316 27.83 -18.46 14.28
CA THR A 316 27.13 -19.10 13.15
C THR A 316 28.11 -19.43 12.02
N LEU A 317 28.31 -20.72 11.76
CA LEU A 317 29.23 -21.25 10.74
C LEU A 317 28.63 -21.19 9.33
N ASN A 318 27.30 -21.24 9.20
CA ASN A 318 26.61 -21.05 7.93
C ASN A 318 25.34 -20.20 8.10
N ARG A 319 25.47 -18.88 7.84
CA ARG A 319 24.38 -17.92 8.02
C ARG A 319 23.21 -18.16 7.07
N GLN A 320 23.48 -18.58 5.84
CA GLN A 320 22.44 -18.84 4.84
C GLN A 320 21.58 -20.04 5.23
N ALA A 321 22.19 -21.16 5.62
CA ALA A 321 21.48 -22.36 6.08
C ALA A 321 20.63 -22.07 7.33
N LYS A 322 21.19 -21.34 8.32
CA LYS A 322 20.46 -20.91 9.52
C LYS A 322 19.23 -20.04 9.18
N SER A 323 19.42 -19.06 8.29
CA SER A 323 18.34 -18.17 7.85
C SER A 323 17.24 -18.92 7.11
N ALA A 324 17.61 -19.83 6.19
CA ALA A 324 16.68 -20.67 5.45
C ALA A 324 15.84 -21.57 6.38
N ALA A 325 16.50 -22.26 7.33
CA ALA A 325 15.82 -23.15 8.28
C ALA A 325 14.82 -22.39 9.18
N ARG A 326 15.22 -21.23 9.71
CA ARG A 326 14.33 -20.36 10.52
C ARG A 326 13.16 -19.82 9.71
N SER A 327 13.41 -19.38 8.48
CA SER A 327 12.37 -18.86 7.58
C SER A 327 11.34 -19.95 7.23
N ALA A 328 11.80 -21.16 6.94
CA ALA A 328 10.94 -22.31 6.64
C ALA A 328 10.05 -22.68 7.85
N PHE A 329 10.64 -22.77 9.05
CA PHE A 329 9.91 -23.05 10.29
C PHE A 329 8.81 -22.02 10.55
N GLU A 330 9.16 -20.73 10.51
CA GLU A 330 8.22 -19.65 10.82
C GLU A 330 7.08 -19.57 9.80
N SER A 331 7.38 -19.84 8.53
CA SER A 331 6.36 -19.92 7.49
C SER A 331 5.41 -21.10 7.70
N ALA A 332 5.92 -22.26 8.13
CA ALA A 332 5.10 -23.44 8.44
C ALA A 332 4.21 -23.20 9.66
N LYS A 333 4.77 -22.61 10.72
CA LYS A 333 4.08 -22.26 11.97
C LYS A 333 2.88 -21.35 11.73
N GLN A 334 3.08 -20.25 11.00
CA GLN A 334 2.00 -19.29 10.69
C GLN A 334 0.87 -19.94 9.88
N ARG A 335 1.20 -20.75 8.88
CA ARG A 335 0.20 -21.48 8.08
C ARG A 335 -0.58 -22.47 8.93
N PHE A 336 0.11 -23.25 9.75
CA PHE A 336 -0.52 -24.25 10.62
C PHE A 336 -1.52 -23.62 11.59
N PHE A 337 -1.11 -22.63 12.40
CA PHE A 337 -2.00 -22.02 13.39
C PHE A 337 -3.15 -21.23 12.74
N GLY A 338 -2.90 -20.58 11.60
CA GLY A 338 -3.96 -19.92 10.84
C GLY A 338 -5.04 -20.91 10.38
N HIS A 339 -4.63 -22.09 9.90
CA HIS A 339 -5.56 -23.15 9.49
C HIS A 339 -6.24 -23.80 10.68
N LEU A 340 -5.51 -24.07 11.77
CA LEU A 340 -6.05 -24.65 13.01
C LEU A 340 -7.19 -23.79 13.56
N LEU A 341 -6.96 -22.48 13.72
CA LEU A 341 -7.97 -21.54 14.19
C LEU A 341 -9.17 -21.48 13.24
N THR A 342 -8.93 -21.47 11.93
CA THR A 342 -10.02 -21.48 10.93
C THR A 342 -10.84 -22.77 11.02
N SER A 343 -10.19 -23.91 11.24
CA SER A 343 -10.80 -25.23 11.42
C SER A 343 -11.55 -25.41 12.75
N MET A 344 -11.32 -24.56 13.75
CA MET A 344 -12.04 -24.61 15.03
C MET A 344 -13.36 -23.84 15.00
N LYS A 345 -13.52 -22.83 14.13
CA LYS A 345 -14.74 -22.01 13.98
C LYS A 345 -16.01 -22.70 13.45
N PRO A 346 -15.96 -23.81 12.65
CA PRO A 346 -17.15 -24.37 12.01
C PRO A 346 -18.33 -24.70 12.91
N PRO A 347 -18.21 -25.16 14.17
CA PRO A 347 -19.38 -25.41 15.02
C PRO A 347 -20.30 -24.20 15.16
N THR A 348 -19.74 -23.02 15.46
CA THR A 348 -20.51 -21.77 15.55
C THR A 348 -20.98 -21.29 14.19
N LEU A 349 -20.14 -21.38 13.16
CA LEU A 349 -20.48 -21.00 11.79
C LEU A 349 -21.65 -21.83 11.23
N ILE A 350 -21.63 -23.15 11.41
CA ILE A 350 -22.66 -24.08 10.95
C ILE A 350 -24.00 -23.73 11.60
N GLY A 351 -24.01 -23.54 12.93
CA GLY A 351 -25.24 -23.14 13.64
C GLY A 351 -25.80 -21.82 13.13
N ALA A 352 -24.95 -20.84 12.83
CA ALA A 352 -25.37 -19.56 12.25
C ALA A 352 -25.93 -19.73 10.82
N ILE A 353 -25.29 -20.53 9.97
CA ILE A 353 -25.77 -20.83 8.61
C ILE A 353 -27.13 -21.53 8.67
N GLU A 354 -27.33 -22.48 9.57
CA GLU A 354 -28.62 -23.17 9.75
C GLU A 354 -29.74 -22.19 10.12
N ALA A 355 -29.47 -21.28 11.06
CA ALA A 355 -30.42 -20.24 11.45
C ALA A 355 -30.77 -19.30 10.28
N ASP A 356 -29.78 -18.88 9.49
CA ASP A 356 -30.01 -18.02 8.32
C ASP A 356 -30.80 -18.73 7.23
N LEU A 357 -30.52 -20.02 7.00
CA LEU A 357 -31.28 -20.81 6.04
C LEU A 357 -32.73 -20.99 6.49
N ALA A 358 -32.98 -21.18 7.79
CA ALA A 358 -34.33 -21.21 8.35
C ALA A 358 -35.05 -19.86 8.21
N ALA A 359 -34.33 -18.74 8.33
CA ALA A 359 -34.85 -17.39 8.09
C ALA A 359 -35.09 -17.06 6.60
N GLY A 360 -34.78 -17.97 5.68
CA GLY A 360 -34.97 -17.76 4.24
C GLY A 360 -33.82 -17.04 3.54
N HIS A 361 -32.70 -16.79 4.22
CA HIS A 361 -31.52 -16.13 3.66
C HIS A 361 -30.66 -17.09 2.82
N ALA A 362 -29.64 -16.55 2.14
CA ALA A 362 -28.60 -17.32 1.45
C ALA A 362 -27.23 -17.05 2.10
N ALA A 363 -26.50 -18.11 2.42
CA ALA A 363 -25.20 -18.01 3.07
C ALA A 363 -24.08 -17.97 2.03
N VAL A 364 -23.14 -17.04 2.20
CA VAL A 364 -21.94 -16.95 1.37
C VAL A 364 -20.71 -17.00 2.29
N VAL A 365 -19.85 -17.99 2.13
CA VAL A 365 -18.66 -18.21 2.97
C VAL A 365 -17.41 -17.91 2.16
N GLN A 366 -16.64 -16.93 2.62
CA GLN A 366 -15.34 -16.58 2.06
C GLN A 366 -14.21 -17.27 2.84
N ILE A 367 -13.36 -18.00 2.10
CA ILE A 367 -12.15 -18.63 2.62
C ILE A 367 -10.93 -18.28 1.76
N VAL A 368 -9.74 -18.41 2.30
CA VAL A 368 -8.49 -18.25 1.53
C VAL A 368 -7.86 -19.60 1.25
N SER A 369 -7.83 -20.45 2.28
CA SER A 369 -7.16 -21.73 2.28
C SER A 369 -8.16 -22.84 1.99
N THR A 370 -7.98 -23.52 0.85
CA THR A 370 -8.88 -24.60 0.40
C THR A 370 -8.42 -25.99 0.83
N GLY A 371 -7.19 -26.12 1.34
CA GLY A 371 -6.57 -27.41 1.66
C GLY A 371 -6.22 -28.27 0.44
N GLU A 372 -6.33 -27.73 -0.79
CA GLU A 372 -6.18 -28.51 -2.03
C GLU A 372 -4.82 -29.21 -2.14
N ALA A 373 -3.72 -28.47 -2.04
CA ALA A 373 -2.38 -29.05 -2.17
C ALA A 373 -2.09 -30.12 -1.11
N LEU A 374 -2.63 -29.94 0.09
CA LEU A 374 -2.52 -30.89 1.18
C LEU A 374 -3.27 -32.19 0.85
N MET A 375 -4.54 -32.05 0.49
CA MET A 375 -5.41 -33.16 0.12
C MET A 375 -4.84 -33.93 -1.09
N GLU A 376 -4.42 -33.24 -2.14
CA GLU A 376 -3.86 -33.87 -3.35
C GLU A 376 -2.65 -34.75 -3.03
N ARG A 377 -1.73 -34.26 -2.17
CA ARG A 377 -0.58 -35.04 -1.73
C ARG A 377 -1.00 -36.30 -0.98
N ARG A 378 -1.94 -36.21 -0.04
CA ARG A 378 -2.41 -37.40 0.69
C ARG A 378 -3.15 -38.38 -0.18
N LEU A 379 -4.01 -37.90 -1.07
CA LEU A 379 -4.69 -38.76 -2.02
C LEU A 379 -3.72 -39.48 -2.96
N SER A 380 -2.53 -38.93 -3.23
CA SER A 380 -1.50 -39.61 -4.02
C SER A 380 -0.83 -40.78 -3.29
N GLU A 381 -0.91 -40.82 -1.96
CA GLU A 381 -0.40 -41.90 -1.12
C GLU A 381 -1.46 -43.00 -0.88
N ILE A 382 -2.72 -42.74 -1.23
CA ILE A 382 -3.85 -43.65 -1.01
C ILE A 382 -4.25 -44.33 -2.34
N PRO A 383 -4.27 -45.68 -2.41
CA PRO A 383 -4.76 -46.40 -3.59
C PRO A 383 -6.16 -45.93 -4.00
N THR A 384 -6.38 -45.76 -5.31
CA THR A 384 -7.67 -45.26 -5.82
C THR A 384 -8.87 -46.16 -5.50
N GLU A 385 -8.65 -47.44 -5.21
CA GLU A 385 -9.67 -48.39 -4.73
C GLU A 385 -10.25 -48.02 -3.36
N ASP A 386 -9.44 -47.39 -2.50
CA ASP A 386 -9.82 -46.95 -1.16
C ASP A 386 -10.50 -45.57 -1.15
N TRP A 387 -10.61 -44.90 -2.29
CA TRP A 387 -11.24 -43.57 -2.38
C TRP A 387 -12.73 -43.58 -2.04
N ASN A 388 -13.35 -44.76 -1.99
CA ASN A 388 -14.75 -44.95 -1.57
C ASN A 388 -14.91 -45.16 -0.05
N ASP A 389 -13.83 -45.22 0.72
CA ASP A 389 -13.82 -45.29 2.18
C ASP A 389 -12.49 -44.75 2.74
N ILE A 390 -12.31 -43.43 2.73
CA ILE A 390 -11.11 -42.79 3.29
C ILE A 390 -11.13 -42.87 4.81
N ARG A 391 -10.13 -43.57 5.37
CA ARG A 391 -9.91 -43.69 6.83
C ARG A 391 -8.72 -42.89 7.35
N VAL A 392 -8.01 -42.20 6.46
CA VAL A 392 -6.86 -41.39 6.81
C VAL A 392 -7.31 -39.95 7.04
N ASP A 393 -6.87 -39.37 8.16
CA ASP A 393 -7.13 -37.96 8.48
C ASP A 393 -6.46 -37.05 7.45
N ILE A 394 -7.25 -36.17 6.83
CA ILE A 394 -6.72 -35.06 6.01
C ILE A 394 -6.91 -33.75 6.77
N THR A 395 -5.84 -33.26 7.42
CA THR A 395 -5.94 -32.20 8.45
C THR A 395 -4.77 -31.23 8.45
N PRO A 396 -4.92 -30.01 9.00
CA PRO A 396 -3.84 -29.03 9.09
C PRO A 396 -2.56 -29.55 9.76
N ARG A 397 -2.67 -30.55 10.65
CA ARG A 397 -1.53 -31.26 11.27
C ARG A 397 -0.47 -31.67 10.26
N GLU A 398 -0.86 -31.99 9.04
CA GLU A 398 0.07 -32.40 8.01
C GLU A 398 1.02 -31.32 7.51
N TYR A 399 0.66 -30.03 7.62
CA TYR A 399 1.59 -28.95 7.24
C TYR A 399 2.85 -28.97 8.11
N VAL A 400 2.71 -29.26 9.39
CA VAL A 400 3.86 -29.36 10.31
C VAL A 400 4.59 -30.69 10.14
N LEU A 401 3.88 -31.80 9.92
CA LEU A 401 4.52 -33.10 9.66
C LEU A 401 5.36 -33.07 8.38
N ASP A 402 4.85 -32.43 7.32
CA ASP A 402 5.56 -32.25 6.06
C ASP A 402 6.79 -31.36 6.19
N TYR A 403 6.67 -30.25 6.94
CA TYR A 403 7.82 -29.43 7.28
C TYR A 403 8.88 -30.26 8.02
N LEU A 404 8.48 -31.06 9.01
CA LEU A 404 9.41 -31.89 9.76
C LEU A 404 10.10 -32.92 8.86
N ALA A 405 9.34 -33.62 8.01
CA ALA A 405 9.86 -34.64 7.12
C ALA A 405 10.87 -34.09 6.09
N HIS A 406 10.58 -32.93 5.49
CA HIS A 406 11.29 -32.45 4.30
C HIS A 406 12.16 -31.20 4.51
N SER A 407 11.93 -30.42 5.56
CA SER A 407 12.56 -29.10 5.76
C SER A 407 13.24 -28.92 7.12
N PHE A 408 13.08 -29.85 8.06
CA PHE A 408 13.82 -29.83 9.31
C PHE A 408 15.31 -30.10 9.06
N PRO A 409 16.25 -29.35 9.68
CA PRO A 409 17.66 -29.45 9.34
C PRO A 409 18.28 -30.74 9.91
N VAL A 410 18.22 -31.81 9.11
CA VAL A 410 18.89 -33.08 9.41
C VAL A 410 20.20 -33.24 8.64
N GLN A 411 20.50 -32.34 7.69
CA GLN A 411 21.72 -32.40 6.88
C GLN A 411 22.98 -32.15 7.73
N LEU A 412 23.98 -33.03 7.62
CA LEU A 412 25.28 -32.84 8.27
C LEU A 412 26.16 -31.88 7.46
N TYR A 413 26.78 -30.92 8.13
CA TYR A 413 27.82 -30.06 7.58
C TYR A 413 29.16 -30.37 8.23
N GLU A 414 30.25 -30.21 7.47
CA GLU A 414 31.61 -30.22 7.98
C GLU A 414 32.16 -28.79 8.02
N PRO A 415 32.84 -28.40 9.12
CA PRO A 415 33.60 -27.16 9.14
C PRO A 415 34.74 -27.20 8.12
N PHE A 416 34.96 -26.08 7.43
CA PHE A 416 36.13 -25.86 6.60
C PHE A 416 36.63 -24.42 6.77
N THR A 417 37.93 -24.22 6.61
CA THR A 417 38.53 -22.89 6.61
C THR A 417 38.64 -22.43 5.17
N ASP A 418 38.12 -21.25 4.85
CA ASP A 418 38.29 -20.65 3.53
C ASP A 418 39.71 -20.07 3.34
N GLY A 419 40.01 -19.59 2.12
CA GLY A 419 41.31 -19.02 1.78
C GLY A 419 41.67 -17.74 2.55
N GLU A 420 40.73 -17.14 3.27
CA GLU A 420 40.91 -15.92 4.08
C GLU A 420 41.06 -16.24 5.58
N GLY A 421 41.03 -17.52 5.96
CA GLY A 421 41.16 -17.97 7.35
C GLY A 421 39.84 -17.99 8.14
N ASN A 422 38.70 -17.71 7.49
CA ASN A 422 37.41 -17.77 8.15
C ASN A 422 36.89 -19.21 8.23
N VAL A 423 36.35 -19.59 9.38
CA VAL A 423 35.73 -20.92 9.56
C VAL A 423 34.27 -20.84 9.11
N SER A 424 33.92 -21.64 8.10
CA SER A 424 32.57 -21.81 7.55
C SER A 424 32.19 -23.30 7.57
N SER A 425 30.95 -23.65 7.23
CA SER A 425 30.56 -25.06 7.10
C SER A 425 29.89 -25.38 5.77
N ARG A 426 30.22 -26.55 5.21
CA ARG A 426 29.73 -27.03 3.91
C ARG A 426 29.04 -28.40 4.05
N PRO A 427 28.07 -28.74 3.18
CA PRO A 427 27.36 -30.01 3.27
C PRO A 427 28.31 -31.20 3.11
N VAL A 428 28.18 -32.20 3.98
CA VAL A 428 28.87 -33.49 3.82
C VAL A 428 28.14 -34.30 2.74
N MET A 429 28.89 -34.75 1.74
CA MET A 429 28.37 -35.53 0.61
C MET A 429 29.01 -36.92 0.60
N ARG A 430 28.20 -37.96 0.36
CA ARG A 430 28.64 -39.34 0.14
C ARG A 430 27.94 -39.90 -1.08
N ASP A 431 28.70 -40.39 -2.06
CA ASP A 431 28.18 -40.94 -3.32
C ASP A 431 27.23 -39.99 -4.06
N GLY A 432 27.50 -38.68 -4.00
CA GLY A 432 26.67 -37.63 -4.59
C GLY A 432 25.39 -37.31 -3.81
N GLN A 433 25.14 -37.97 -2.69
CA GLN A 433 23.99 -37.71 -1.82
C GLN A 433 24.39 -36.98 -0.53
N PRO A 434 23.54 -36.06 -0.04
CA PRO A 434 23.75 -35.39 1.23
C PRO A 434 23.72 -36.37 2.42
N VAL A 435 24.68 -36.28 3.35
CA VAL A 435 24.72 -37.13 4.56
C VAL A 435 23.88 -36.52 5.69
N GLU A 436 23.03 -37.32 6.33
CA GLU A 436 22.21 -36.89 7.47
C GLU A 436 22.96 -37.02 8.83
N CYS A 437 22.77 -36.03 9.70
CA CYS A 437 23.12 -36.07 11.11
C CYS A 437 22.12 -36.95 11.87
N ARG A 438 22.60 -38.09 12.39
CA ARG A 438 21.77 -39.08 13.10
C ARG A 438 21.02 -38.50 14.31
N GLU A 439 21.65 -37.60 15.05
CA GLU A 439 21.03 -36.98 16.23
C GLU A 439 19.92 -35.99 15.84
N ALA A 440 20.13 -35.19 14.78
CA ALA A 440 19.10 -34.31 14.25
C ALA A 440 17.92 -35.11 13.66
N ALA A 441 18.20 -36.22 12.97
CA ALA A 441 17.17 -37.13 12.45
C ALA A 441 16.34 -37.77 13.57
N ARG A 442 16.97 -38.27 14.64
CA ARG A 442 16.26 -38.82 15.80
C ARG A 442 15.31 -37.79 16.44
N ARG A 443 15.75 -36.54 16.56
CA ARG A 443 14.92 -35.44 17.10
C ARG A 443 13.72 -35.14 16.22
N ARG A 444 13.93 -35.09 14.89
CA ARG A 444 12.83 -34.97 13.91
C ARG A 444 11.81 -36.09 14.08
N ASP A 445 12.26 -37.34 14.14
CA ASP A 445 11.38 -38.51 14.18
C ASP A 445 10.56 -38.55 15.48
N ALA A 446 11.17 -38.23 16.63
CA ALA A 446 10.46 -38.11 17.91
C ALA A 446 9.42 -36.97 17.91
N LEU A 447 9.70 -35.86 17.22
CA LEU A 447 8.74 -34.76 17.04
C LEU A 447 7.55 -35.18 16.16
N ILE A 448 7.81 -35.91 15.08
CA ILE A 448 6.79 -36.47 14.20
C ILE A 448 5.87 -37.40 14.99
N GLU A 449 6.43 -38.32 15.78
CA GLU A 449 5.68 -39.24 16.63
C GLU A 449 4.75 -38.49 17.60
N LYS A 450 5.30 -37.50 18.31
CA LYS A 450 4.52 -36.68 19.24
C LYS A 450 3.39 -35.93 18.53
N LEU A 451 3.66 -35.24 17.43
CA LEU A 451 2.64 -34.47 16.71
C LEU A 451 1.58 -35.36 16.07
N ALA A 452 1.95 -36.53 15.55
CA ALA A 452 1.02 -37.49 14.97
C ALA A 452 0.05 -38.06 16.01
N SER A 453 0.44 -38.11 17.29
CA SER A 453 -0.42 -38.54 18.40
C SER A 453 -1.45 -37.48 18.85
N LEU A 454 -1.28 -36.21 18.46
CA LEU A 454 -2.19 -35.14 18.86
C LEU A 454 -3.53 -35.22 18.11
N PRO A 455 -4.66 -34.81 18.73
CA PRO A 455 -5.98 -34.90 18.11
C PRO A 455 -6.08 -34.16 16.76
N PRO A 456 -6.58 -34.82 15.70
CA PRO A 456 -6.82 -34.19 14.40
C PRO A 456 -7.94 -33.15 14.46
N VAL A 457 -7.78 -32.02 13.76
CA VAL A 457 -8.86 -31.04 13.54
C VAL A 457 -9.17 -30.98 12.04
N PRO A 458 -10.37 -31.36 11.57
CA PRO A 458 -10.68 -31.36 10.14
C PRO A 458 -10.63 -29.97 9.49
N GLY A 459 -10.38 -29.90 8.18
CA GLY A 459 -10.42 -28.64 7.43
C GLY A 459 -11.81 -27.99 7.48
N ALA A 460 -11.88 -26.65 7.63
CA ALA A 460 -13.16 -25.95 7.73
C ALA A 460 -14.08 -26.16 6.52
N LEU A 461 -13.52 -26.14 5.30
CA LEU A 461 -14.27 -26.39 4.07
C LEU A 461 -14.90 -27.79 4.06
N ASP A 462 -14.14 -28.81 4.46
CA ASP A 462 -14.64 -30.19 4.50
C ASP A 462 -15.73 -30.36 5.56
N GLN A 463 -15.59 -29.72 6.74
CA GLN A 463 -16.64 -29.74 7.77
C GLN A 463 -17.97 -29.17 7.25
N ILE A 464 -17.94 -28.04 6.51
CA ILE A 464 -19.13 -27.41 5.95
C ILE A 464 -19.75 -28.31 4.86
N VAL A 465 -18.94 -28.80 3.91
CA VAL A 465 -19.42 -29.67 2.82
C VAL A 465 -19.98 -30.98 3.36
N GLN A 466 -19.34 -31.59 4.36
CA GLN A 466 -19.82 -32.84 4.97
C GLN A 466 -21.08 -32.64 5.81
N ARG A 467 -21.31 -31.45 6.38
CA ARG A 467 -22.49 -31.14 7.18
C ARG A 467 -23.74 -30.87 6.33
N PHE A 468 -23.59 -30.08 5.27
CA PHE A 468 -24.71 -29.63 4.44
C PHE A 468 -24.88 -30.42 3.15
N GLY A 469 -23.88 -31.22 2.77
CA GLY A 469 -23.87 -31.99 1.53
C GLY A 469 -23.64 -31.12 0.31
N THR A 470 -23.43 -31.79 -0.82
CA THR A 470 -23.08 -31.14 -2.10
C THR A 470 -24.30 -30.63 -2.85
N ASP A 471 -25.50 -31.05 -2.45
CA ASP A 471 -26.77 -30.58 -3.03
C ASP A 471 -27.12 -29.16 -2.57
N LEU A 472 -26.80 -28.80 -1.31
CA LEU A 472 -27.04 -27.45 -0.77
C LEU A 472 -25.85 -26.50 -0.94
N VAL A 473 -24.63 -27.03 -1.03
CA VAL A 473 -23.39 -26.24 -1.10
C VAL A 473 -22.91 -26.09 -2.54
N ALA A 474 -22.84 -24.83 -2.98
CA ALA A 474 -22.14 -24.39 -4.16
C ALA A 474 -20.66 -24.15 -3.83
N GLU A 475 -19.79 -25.07 -4.22
CA GLU A 475 -18.35 -24.92 -4.01
C GLU A 475 -17.72 -24.18 -5.21
N VAL A 476 -17.15 -23.00 -4.99
CA VAL A 476 -16.48 -22.17 -6.00
C VAL A 476 -15.02 -21.93 -5.58
N THR A 477 -14.27 -23.02 -5.49
CA THR A 477 -12.88 -23.05 -5.00
C THR A 477 -11.90 -23.49 -6.10
N GLY A 478 -10.60 -23.46 -5.80
CA GLY A 478 -9.57 -24.02 -6.67
C GLY A 478 -9.58 -25.55 -6.78
N ARG A 479 -10.24 -26.25 -5.85
CA ARG A 479 -10.13 -27.71 -5.66
C ARG A 479 -10.56 -28.51 -6.88
N SER A 480 -9.68 -29.36 -7.39
CA SER A 480 -10.03 -30.39 -8.36
C SER A 480 -10.76 -31.59 -7.75
N ARG A 481 -10.63 -31.83 -6.44
CA ARG A 481 -11.31 -32.92 -5.70
C ARG A 481 -11.86 -32.45 -4.35
N ARG A 482 -12.86 -33.14 -3.82
CA ARG A 482 -13.40 -32.89 -2.48
C ARG A 482 -13.70 -34.18 -1.73
N ILE A 483 -13.75 -34.11 -0.41
CA ILE A 483 -14.09 -35.25 0.45
C ILE A 483 -15.49 -35.04 0.98
N VAL A 484 -16.39 -35.96 0.64
CA VAL A 484 -17.81 -35.90 1.02
C VAL A 484 -18.15 -37.04 1.96
N ARG A 485 -19.12 -36.81 2.84
CA ARG A 485 -19.67 -37.85 3.70
C ARG A 485 -20.85 -38.52 2.99
N LYS A 486 -20.81 -39.84 2.81
CA LYS A 486 -21.91 -40.63 2.25
C LYS A 486 -22.43 -41.64 3.27
N GLY A 487 -23.75 -41.76 3.39
CA GLY A 487 -24.43 -42.59 4.39
C GLY A 487 -24.72 -41.83 5.70
N GLU A 488 -25.44 -42.47 6.61
CA GLU A 488 -25.87 -41.90 7.89
C GLU A 488 -25.33 -42.65 9.11
N GLY A 489 -25.24 -41.96 10.24
CA GLY A 489 -24.81 -42.55 11.52
C GLY A 489 -23.44 -43.23 11.43
N HIS A 490 -23.35 -44.44 11.99
CA HIS A 490 -22.14 -45.25 12.05
C HIS A 490 -21.74 -45.89 10.71
N ALA A 491 -22.64 -45.90 9.73
CA ALA A 491 -22.37 -46.41 8.38
C ALA A 491 -21.86 -45.32 7.41
N ALA A 492 -21.75 -44.08 7.90
CA ALA A 492 -21.27 -42.98 7.09
C ALA A 492 -19.76 -43.10 6.83
N ARG A 493 -19.36 -42.95 5.56
CA ARG A 493 -17.97 -43.03 5.10
C ARG A 493 -17.56 -41.78 4.35
N LEU A 494 -16.27 -41.50 4.34
CA LEU A 494 -15.69 -40.39 3.59
C LEU A 494 -15.29 -40.88 2.19
N VAL A 495 -15.70 -40.15 1.16
CA VAL A 495 -15.52 -40.52 -0.25
C VAL A 495 -14.90 -39.36 -1.02
N VAL A 496 -13.94 -39.65 -1.91
CA VAL A 496 -13.38 -38.68 -2.84
C VAL A 496 -14.33 -38.44 -4.00
N GLU A 497 -14.67 -37.19 -4.27
CA GLU A 497 -15.37 -36.76 -5.48
C GLU A 497 -14.47 -35.88 -6.35
N VAL A 498 -14.38 -36.21 -7.63
CA VAL A 498 -13.68 -35.39 -8.63
C VAL A 498 -14.60 -34.30 -9.14
N ARG A 499 -14.09 -33.07 -9.20
CA ARG A 499 -14.78 -31.90 -9.74
C ARG A 499 -14.29 -31.63 -11.16
N ALA A 500 -15.23 -31.41 -12.09
CA ALA A 500 -14.87 -31.02 -13.45
C ALA A 500 -14.19 -29.64 -13.48
N GLY A 501 -13.33 -29.37 -14.47
CA GLY A 501 -12.68 -28.06 -14.61
C GLY A 501 -13.66 -26.89 -14.78
N SER A 502 -14.87 -27.17 -15.26
CA SER A 502 -15.99 -26.20 -15.39
C SER A 502 -16.90 -26.13 -14.16
N ALA A 503 -16.65 -26.92 -13.10
CA ALA A 503 -17.55 -27.06 -11.94
C ALA A 503 -17.87 -25.70 -11.31
N ASN A 504 -16.89 -24.81 -11.17
CA ASN A 504 -17.10 -23.48 -10.59
C ASN A 504 -18.19 -22.65 -11.32
N LEU A 505 -18.38 -22.85 -12.62
CA LEU A 505 -19.44 -22.17 -13.38
C LEU A 505 -20.81 -22.75 -13.07
N ALA A 506 -20.94 -24.08 -13.09
CA ALA A 506 -22.18 -24.76 -12.77
C ALA A 506 -22.61 -24.50 -11.31
N GLU A 507 -21.66 -24.51 -10.38
CA GLU A 507 -21.91 -24.22 -8.96
C GLU A 507 -22.35 -22.77 -8.74
N THR A 508 -21.74 -21.81 -9.45
CA THR A 508 -22.17 -20.41 -9.40
C THR A 508 -23.57 -20.23 -9.96
N ALA A 509 -23.87 -20.85 -11.11
CA ALA A 509 -25.19 -20.80 -11.72
C ALA A 509 -26.25 -21.42 -10.79
N ALA A 510 -25.99 -22.59 -10.22
CA ALA A 510 -26.90 -23.26 -9.30
C ALA A 510 -27.21 -22.40 -8.06
N PHE A 511 -26.23 -21.68 -7.53
CA PHE A 511 -26.47 -20.71 -6.45
C PHE A 511 -27.33 -19.51 -6.90
N MET A 512 -27.00 -18.90 -8.04
CA MET A 512 -27.72 -17.73 -8.57
C MET A 512 -29.14 -18.07 -9.06
N ASP A 513 -29.38 -19.33 -9.44
CA ASP A 513 -30.68 -19.87 -9.84
C ASP A 513 -31.55 -20.36 -8.66
N ASP A 514 -31.10 -20.14 -7.42
CA ASP A 514 -31.75 -20.56 -6.15
C ASP A 514 -31.85 -22.08 -5.98
N GLN A 515 -31.06 -22.87 -6.72
CA GLN A 515 -30.98 -24.33 -6.56
C GLN A 515 -30.12 -24.71 -5.35
N LYS A 516 -29.07 -23.92 -5.08
CA LYS A 516 -28.20 -24.06 -3.91
C LYS A 516 -28.25 -22.80 -3.06
N ARG A 517 -28.29 -22.95 -1.74
CA ARG A 517 -28.48 -21.82 -0.80
C ARG A 517 -27.23 -21.44 -0.01
N ILE A 518 -26.19 -22.27 -0.07
CA ILE A 518 -24.89 -21.99 0.54
C ILE A 518 -23.87 -21.89 -0.59
N LEU A 519 -23.06 -20.84 -0.62
CA LEU A 519 -21.93 -20.72 -1.55
C LEU A 519 -20.64 -20.56 -0.77
N ILE A 520 -19.62 -21.34 -1.09
CA ILE A 520 -18.28 -21.21 -0.50
C ILE A 520 -17.31 -20.87 -1.61
N PHE A 521 -16.53 -19.80 -1.46
CA PHE A 521 -15.56 -19.39 -2.48
C PHE A 521 -14.19 -19.10 -1.90
N SER A 522 -13.16 -19.36 -2.72
CA SER A 522 -11.80 -18.87 -2.50
C SER A 522 -11.42 -17.85 -3.57
N ASP A 523 -10.33 -17.11 -3.37
CA ASP A 523 -9.88 -16.12 -4.38
C ASP A 523 -9.65 -16.75 -5.77
N ALA A 524 -8.99 -17.91 -5.79
CA ALA A 524 -8.67 -18.65 -7.02
C ALA A 524 -9.92 -19.16 -7.78
N GLY A 525 -10.94 -19.62 -7.04
CA GLY A 525 -12.20 -20.09 -7.63
C GLY A 525 -13.16 -18.95 -7.94
N GLY A 526 -13.18 -17.92 -7.09
CA GLY A 526 -14.08 -16.78 -7.19
C GLY A 526 -13.68 -15.77 -8.25
N THR A 527 -12.41 -15.68 -8.68
CA THR A 527 -11.94 -14.68 -9.67
C THR A 527 -12.93 -14.46 -10.82
N GLY A 528 -13.35 -13.21 -11.05
CA GLY A 528 -14.36 -12.81 -12.05
C GLY A 528 -15.82 -12.89 -11.59
N ARG A 529 -16.15 -13.78 -10.65
CA ARG A 529 -17.55 -14.09 -10.30
C ARG A 529 -18.20 -13.10 -9.33
N SER A 530 -19.53 -13.05 -9.40
CA SER A 530 -20.37 -12.27 -8.49
C SER A 530 -21.49 -13.14 -7.93
N TYR A 531 -21.85 -12.87 -6.67
CA TYR A 531 -22.83 -13.62 -5.88
C TYR A 531 -23.83 -12.70 -5.18
N HIS A 532 -23.88 -11.42 -5.56
CA HIS A 532 -24.82 -10.45 -5.01
C HIS A 532 -26.26 -10.87 -5.33
N ALA A 533 -27.24 -10.33 -4.60
CA ALA A 533 -28.65 -10.55 -4.87
C ALA A 533 -29.09 -9.73 -6.11
N ASP A 534 -28.57 -10.08 -7.29
CA ASP A 534 -28.82 -9.38 -8.56
C ASP A 534 -30.32 -9.37 -8.90
N LEU A 535 -30.87 -8.20 -9.27
CA LEU A 535 -32.26 -8.06 -9.73
C LEU A 535 -32.57 -8.89 -10.99
N GLY A 536 -31.56 -9.25 -11.78
CA GLY A 536 -31.68 -10.14 -12.94
C GLY A 536 -31.59 -11.64 -12.61
N ALA A 537 -31.21 -12.02 -11.39
CA ALA A 537 -31.10 -13.42 -10.97
C ALA A 537 -32.36 -13.92 -10.26
N LYS A 538 -32.57 -15.24 -10.24
CA LYS A 538 -33.68 -15.87 -9.50
C LYS A 538 -33.47 -15.79 -7.99
N ASN A 539 -32.25 -16.07 -7.54
CA ASN A 539 -31.91 -16.00 -6.13
C ASN A 539 -31.67 -14.53 -5.72
N GLN A 540 -32.70 -13.88 -5.18
CA GLN A 540 -32.63 -12.51 -4.66
C GLN A 540 -32.61 -12.44 -3.12
N ARG A 541 -32.43 -13.58 -2.44
CA ARG A 541 -32.41 -13.68 -0.97
C ARG A 541 -31.32 -12.81 -0.34
N LEU A 542 -31.54 -12.35 0.90
CA LEU A 542 -30.53 -11.63 1.66
C LEU A 542 -29.24 -12.47 1.71
N ARG A 543 -28.11 -11.84 1.36
CA ARG A 543 -26.80 -12.47 1.40
C ARG A 543 -26.21 -12.28 2.78
N VAL A 544 -26.13 -13.35 3.56
CA VAL A 544 -25.33 -13.35 4.79
C VAL A 544 -23.93 -13.82 4.43
N HIS A 545 -23.00 -12.87 4.36
CA HIS A 545 -21.63 -13.11 3.94
C HIS A 545 -20.73 -13.32 5.16
N TYR A 546 -20.37 -14.58 5.37
CA TYR A 546 -19.43 -15.05 6.36
C TYR A 546 -17.98 -14.89 5.91
N LEU A 547 -17.25 -13.94 6.51
CA LEU A 547 -15.81 -13.81 6.30
C LEU A 547 -15.09 -14.76 7.27
N LEU A 548 -15.01 -16.04 6.90
CA LEU A 548 -14.46 -17.11 7.74
C LEU A 548 -12.94 -17.00 7.87
N GLU A 549 -12.27 -16.77 6.75
CA GLU A 549 -10.83 -16.56 6.67
C GLU A 549 -10.55 -15.33 5.80
N PRO A 550 -10.12 -14.20 6.38
CA PRO A 550 -9.89 -12.98 5.64
C PRO A 550 -8.58 -12.96 4.84
N GLY A 551 -7.65 -13.86 5.18
CA GLY A 551 -6.29 -13.88 4.62
C GLY A 551 -5.37 -12.78 5.14
N TRP A 552 -4.16 -12.76 4.60
CA TRP A 552 -3.10 -11.81 4.98
C TRP A 552 -3.13 -10.50 4.18
N LYS A 553 -3.82 -10.51 3.04
CA LYS A 553 -3.94 -9.38 2.12
C LYS A 553 -5.34 -8.78 2.23
N ALA A 554 -5.46 -7.66 2.94
CA ALA A 554 -6.74 -7.00 3.14
C ALA A 554 -7.41 -6.53 1.83
N ASP A 555 -6.66 -6.27 0.76
CA ASP A 555 -7.20 -6.03 -0.58
C ASP A 555 -7.98 -7.23 -1.13
N ALA A 556 -7.47 -8.45 -0.95
CA ALA A 556 -8.17 -9.67 -1.34
C ALA A 556 -9.44 -9.91 -0.51
N ALA A 557 -9.38 -9.61 0.80
CA ALA A 557 -10.55 -9.69 1.68
C ALA A 557 -11.70 -8.80 1.18
N ILE A 558 -11.39 -7.53 0.91
CA ILE A 558 -12.33 -6.51 0.44
C ILE A 558 -12.86 -6.81 -0.96
N GLN A 559 -12.00 -7.30 -1.86
CA GLN A 559 -12.45 -7.79 -3.17
C GLN A 559 -13.47 -8.93 -3.02
N GLY A 560 -13.28 -9.81 -2.03
CA GLY A 560 -14.24 -10.84 -1.67
C GLY A 560 -15.59 -10.28 -1.21
N LEU A 561 -15.60 -9.29 -0.31
CA LEU A 561 -16.83 -8.60 0.13
C LEU A 561 -17.59 -7.97 -1.05
N GLY A 562 -16.87 -7.37 -2.01
CA GLY A 562 -17.43 -6.82 -3.25
C GLY A 562 -18.02 -7.86 -4.22
N ARG A 563 -17.96 -9.16 -3.90
CA ARG A 563 -18.65 -10.20 -4.66
C ARG A 563 -20.12 -10.30 -4.30
N THR A 564 -20.50 -9.94 -3.07
CA THR A 564 -21.89 -9.95 -2.58
C THR A 564 -22.51 -8.57 -2.42
N ASN A 565 -21.71 -7.49 -2.40
CA ASN A 565 -22.19 -6.11 -2.45
C ASN A 565 -21.86 -5.46 -3.80
N ARG A 566 -22.86 -5.24 -4.66
CA ARG A 566 -22.71 -4.63 -6.00
C ARG A 566 -23.87 -3.70 -6.34
N THR A 567 -23.67 -2.86 -7.36
CA THR A 567 -24.79 -2.17 -8.02
C THR A 567 -25.78 -3.19 -8.60
N ASN A 568 -27.04 -2.78 -8.81
CA ASN A 568 -28.13 -3.64 -9.32
C ASN A 568 -28.58 -4.79 -8.37
N GLN A 569 -28.28 -4.70 -7.08
CA GLN A 569 -28.75 -5.65 -6.09
C GLN A 569 -30.17 -5.31 -5.59
N ALA A 570 -30.98 -6.33 -5.34
CA ALA A 570 -32.31 -6.23 -4.75
C ALA A 570 -32.25 -5.65 -3.32
N GLN A 571 -31.19 -6.00 -2.58
CA GLN A 571 -30.95 -5.57 -1.20
C GLN A 571 -29.47 -5.71 -0.84
N PRO A 572 -28.95 -4.87 0.08
CA PRO A 572 -27.58 -4.99 0.58
C PRO A 572 -27.34 -6.28 1.39
N PRO A 573 -26.09 -6.80 1.42
CA PRO A 573 -25.76 -7.97 2.23
C PRO A 573 -25.62 -7.62 3.71
N LEU A 574 -25.72 -8.66 4.55
CA LEU A 574 -25.24 -8.67 5.93
C LEU A 574 -23.81 -9.23 5.95
N PHE A 575 -22.83 -8.47 6.41
CA PHE A 575 -21.46 -8.96 6.59
C PHE A 575 -21.25 -9.51 7.99
N ARG A 576 -20.83 -10.77 8.07
CA ARG A 576 -20.59 -11.47 9.33
C ARG A 576 -19.15 -12.00 9.43
N PRO A 577 -18.16 -11.17 9.84
CA PRO A 577 -16.82 -11.68 10.09
C PRO A 577 -16.83 -12.73 11.18
N VAL A 578 -15.99 -13.76 11.05
CA VAL A 578 -15.93 -14.87 12.02
C VAL A 578 -14.59 -14.84 12.74
N ALA A 579 -14.61 -14.61 14.05
CA ALA A 579 -13.42 -14.58 14.90
C ALA A 579 -13.43 -15.71 15.93
N THR A 580 -12.30 -15.86 16.59
CA THR A 580 -12.18 -16.63 17.82
C THR A 580 -11.85 -15.70 18.98
N ASP A 581 -12.07 -16.16 20.20
CA ASP A 581 -11.67 -15.51 21.45
C ASP A 581 -10.15 -15.58 21.73
N VAL A 582 -9.38 -16.15 20.79
CA VAL A 582 -7.91 -16.24 20.87
C VAL A 582 -7.27 -14.90 20.50
N LYS A 583 -6.54 -14.30 21.46
CA LYS A 583 -5.92 -12.97 21.31
C LYS A 583 -5.00 -12.85 20.10
N ALA A 584 -4.17 -13.85 19.80
CA ALA A 584 -3.32 -13.85 18.60
C ALA A 584 -4.12 -13.85 17.28
N GLY A 585 -5.39 -14.28 17.31
CA GLY A 585 -6.32 -14.24 16.18
C GLY A 585 -6.84 -12.83 15.88
N LYS A 586 -6.85 -11.90 16.85
CA LYS A 586 -7.35 -10.52 16.68
C LYS A 586 -6.55 -9.70 15.67
N ARG A 587 -5.26 -9.99 15.49
CA ARG A 587 -4.40 -9.35 14.47
C ARG A 587 -4.98 -9.44 13.05
N PHE A 588 -5.58 -10.57 12.70
CA PHE A 588 -6.14 -10.79 11.37
C PHE A 588 -7.30 -9.82 11.08
N LEU A 589 -8.07 -9.50 12.11
CA LEU A 589 -9.20 -8.56 12.05
C LEU A 589 -8.71 -7.12 12.03
N SER A 590 -7.75 -6.77 12.90
CA SER A 590 -7.07 -5.47 12.97
C SER A 590 -6.52 -4.99 11.62
N THR A 591 -5.93 -5.91 10.83
CA THR A 591 -5.36 -5.58 9.51
C THR A 591 -6.43 -5.19 8.49
N ILE A 592 -7.62 -5.80 8.56
CA ILE A 592 -8.75 -5.53 7.67
C ILE A 592 -9.43 -4.22 8.10
N ALA A 593 -9.64 -4.04 9.40
CA ALA A 593 -10.16 -2.83 10.02
C ALA A 593 -9.45 -1.58 9.50
N ARG A 594 -8.13 -1.56 9.65
CA ARG A 594 -7.26 -0.46 9.19
C ARG A 594 -7.46 -0.15 7.71
N ARG A 595 -7.61 -1.18 6.85
CA ARG A 595 -7.74 -0.98 5.41
C ARG A 595 -9.15 -0.58 4.98
N LEU A 596 -10.20 -1.04 5.67
CA LEU A 596 -11.57 -0.54 5.46
C LEU A 596 -11.66 0.96 5.82
N ASP A 597 -11.05 1.38 6.93
CA ASP A 597 -10.93 2.79 7.29
C ASP A 597 -10.12 3.61 6.27
N THR A 598 -9.05 3.01 5.74
CA THR A 598 -8.23 3.63 4.69
C THR A 598 -9.02 3.75 3.36
N LEU A 599 -9.90 2.81 3.05
CA LEU A 599 -10.76 2.86 1.86
C LEU A 599 -11.85 3.94 1.97
N GLY A 600 -12.39 4.19 3.17
CA GLY A 600 -13.22 5.36 3.43
C GLY A 600 -12.48 6.66 3.10
N ALA A 601 -11.23 6.76 3.53
CA ALA A 601 -10.33 7.89 3.23
C ALA A 601 -10.14 8.12 1.74
N ILE A 602 -9.81 7.05 1.01
CA ILE A 602 -9.39 7.12 -0.40
C ILE A 602 -10.59 7.30 -1.34
N THR A 603 -11.76 6.80 -0.98
CA THR A 603 -12.94 6.82 -1.87
C THR A 603 -13.89 7.99 -1.62
N ARG A 604 -13.84 8.64 -0.44
CA ARG A 604 -14.71 9.78 -0.08
C ARG A 604 -13.98 11.04 0.37
N GLY A 605 -12.65 11.04 0.46
CA GLY A 605 -11.89 12.13 1.10
C GLY A 605 -12.18 12.24 2.61
N GLN A 606 -12.69 11.17 3.23
CA GLN A 606 -13.05 11.14 4.65
C GLN A 606 -12.78 9.78 5.29
N ARG A 607 -11.92 9.75 6.32
CA ARG A 607 -11.67 8.56 7.15
C ARG A 607 -12.81 8.21 8.12
N GLN A 608 -13.71 9.15 8.42
CA GLN A 608 -14.57 9.07 9.60
C GLN A 608 -15.87 8.25 9.47
N THR A 609 -16.01 7.39 8.46
CA THR A 609 -17.22 6.55 8.32
C THR A 609 -16.92 5.05 8.16
N GLY A 610 -15.67 4.62 8.40
CA GLY A 610 -15.15 3.31 7.94
C GLY A 610 -15.52 2.06 8.75
N GLY A 611 -16.10 2.21 9.94
CA GLY A 611 -16.55 1.06 10.73
C GLY A 611 -17.82 1.40 11.47
N GLN A 612 -18.99 1.21 10.85
CA GLN A 612 -20.28 1.15 11.55
C GLN A 612 -20.27 0.02 12.61
N GLY A 613 -19.52 0.21 13.70
CA GLY A 613 -19.33 -0.79 14.76
C GLY A 613 -18.46 -2.00 14.40
N LEU A 614 -17.98 -2.17 13.16
CA LEU A 614 -17.28 -3.40 12.76
C LEU A 614 -15.89 -3.55 13.41
N PHE A 615 -15.16 -2.45 13.61
CA PHE A 615 -13.84 -2.44 14.26
C PHE A 615 -13.59 -1.11 14.96
N ARG A 616 -12.87 -1.12 16.08
CA ARG A 616 -12.57 0.08 16.85
C ARG A 616 -11.18 0.62 16.49
N PRO A 617 -10.94 1.95 16.54
CA PRO A 617 -9.62 2.52 16.29
C PRO A 617 -8.50 1.96 17.19
N GLU A 618 -8.87 1.56 18.41
CA GLU A 618 -8.02 0.87 19.40
C GLU A 618 -7.57 -0.54 18.94
N ASP A 619 -8.27 -1.17 17.99
CA ASP A 619 -7.86 -2.44 17.42
C ASP A 619 -6.64 -2.30 16.48
N ASN A 620 -6.15 -1.09 16.17
CA ASN A 620 -4.99 -0.88 15.30
C ASN A 620 -3.65 -1.08 16.03
N LEU A 621 -3.18 -2.33 16.06
CA LEU A 621 -1.94 -2.74 16.73
C LEU A 621 -0.65 -2.39 15.96
N GLU A 622 -0.71 -1.59 14.89
CA GLU A 622 0.48 -1.19 14.11
C GLU A 622 0.80 0.32 14.19
N SER A 623 0.06 1.05 15.02
CA SER A 623 0.24 2.50 15.25
C SER A 623 1.61 2.83 15.88
N PRO A 624 2.09 4.10 15.77
CA PRO A 624 3.29 4.54 16.50
C PRO A 624 3.17 4.27 18.00
N TYR A 625 1.98 4.47 18.58
CA TYR A 625 1.67 4.16 19.99
C TYR A 625 1.85 2.68 20.31
N ALA A 626 1.39 1.79 19.43
CA ALA A 626 1.57 0.34 19.58
C ALA A 626 3.05 -0.07 19.51
N ARG A 627 3.85 0.56 18.64
CA ARG A 627 5.30 0.31 18.57
C ARG A 627 6.01 0.76 19.84
N ASP A 628 5.62 1.91 20.38
CA ASP A 628 6.18 2.41 21.64
C ASP A 628 5.74 1.58 22.84
N ALA A 629 4.47 1.16 22.90
CA ALA A 629 3.96 0.24 23.91
C ALA A 629 4.72 -1.09 23.88
N LEU A 630 5.01 -1.63 22.70
CA LEU A 630 5.79 -2.85 22.55
C LEU A 630 7.23 -2.70 23.06
N ARG A 631 7.88 -1.58 22.76
CA ARG A 631 9.23 -1.29 23.30
C ARG A 631 9.22 -1.24 24.83
N GLN A 632 8.17 -0.69 25.44
CA GLN A 632 8.02 -0.68 26.89
C GLN A 632 7.74 -2.08 27.45
N LEU A 633 6.95 -2.90 26.75
CA LEU A 633 6.73 -4.31 27.12
C LEU A 633 8.06 -5.08 27.18
N TYR A 634 8.92 -4.94 26.17
CA TYR A 634 10.25 -5.59 26.18
C TYR A 634 11.13 -5.13 27.35
N ARG A 635 11.08 -3.84 27.71
CA ARG A 635 11.80 -3.33 28.89
C ARG A 635 11.25 -3.90 30.19
N ARG A 636 9.94 -4.03 30.33
CA ARG A 636 9.30 -4.67 31.50
C ARG A 636 9.67 -6.16 31.58
N LEU A 637 9.68 -6.88 30.46
CA LEU A 637 10.14 -8.28 30.40
C LEU A 637 11.59 -8.41 30.85
N TYR A 638 12.48 -7.54 30.36
CA TYR A 638 13.90 -7.52 30.75
C TYR A 638 14.11 -7.26 32.25
N ARG A 639 13.27 -6.42 32.86
CA ARG A 639 13.33 -6.10 34.30
C ARG A 639 12.65 -7.15 35.19
N GLY A 640 11.88 -8.08 34.61
CA GLY A 640 11.07 -9.03 35.35
C GLY A 640 9.75 -8.47 35.88
N ASP A 641 9.28 -7.35 35.33
CA ASP A 641 8.08 -6.64 35.78
C ASP A 641 6.77 -7.21 35.19
N VAL A 642 6.85 -8.25 34.35
CA VAL A 642 5.68 -8.90 33.75
C VAL A 642 5.30 -10.14 34.55
N ALA A 643 4.27 -10.00 35.38
CA ALA A 643 3.75 -11.13 36.16
C ALA A 643 3.30 -12.28 35.25
N GLY A 644 3.80 -13.50 35.50
CA GLY A 644 3.43 -14.70 34.75
C GLY A 644 4.25 -14.96 33.48
N CYS A 645 5.25 -14.14 33.16
CA CYS A 645 6.18 -14.39 32.05
C CYS A 645 7.57 -13.83 32.35
N SER A 646 8.56 -14.70 32.57
CA SER A 646 9.95 -14.26 32.69
C SER A 646 10.57 -13.98 31.31
N LEU A 647 11.70 -13.26 31.29
CA LEU A 647 12.46 -13.04 30.06
C LEU A 647 12.84 -14.37 29.39
N GLY A 648 13.31 -15.34 30.16
CA GLY A 648 13.67 -16.67 29.66
C GLY A 648 12.47 -17.39 29.05
N ASP A 649 11.33 -17.41 29.75
CA ASP A 649 10.11 -18.04 29.23
C ASP A 649 9.64 -17.39 27.93
N PHE A 650 9.75 -16.06 27.83
CA PHE A 650 9.40 -15.32 26.62
C PHE A 650 10.32 -15.68 25.44
N GLU A 651 11.64 -15.64 25.64
CA GLU A 651 12.61 -15.93 24.58
C GLU A 651 12.53 -17.39 24.13
N ASP A 652 12.38 -18.33 25.07
CA ASP A 652 12.23 -19.76 24.77
C ASP A 652 10.95 -20.06 23.98
N ALA A 653 9.84 -19.45 24.37
CA ALA A 653 8.55 -19.70 23.72
C ALA A 653 8.41 -18.99 22.37
N THR A 654 9.03 -17.81 22.19
CA THR A 654 8.88 -17.00 20.96
C THR A 654 10.04 -17.14 19.98
N GLY A 655 11.21 -17.58 20.44
CA GLY A 655 12.45 -17.60 19.67
C GLY A 655 13.01 -16.21 19.36
N LEU A 656 12.51 -15.17 20.02
CA LEU A 656 13.06 -13.83 19.95
C LEU A 656 14.22 -13.70 20.94
N SER A 657 15.18 -12.86 20.61
CA SER A 657 16.29 -12.55 21.50
C SER A 657 16.33 -11.05 21.70
N LEU A 658 15.99 -10.62 22.91
CA LEU A 658 15.93 -9.26 23.38
C LEU A 658 17.27 -8.80 23.97
N THR A 659 18.14 -9.72 24.38
CA THR A 659 19.43 -9.39 25.00
C THR A 659 20.65 -9.84 24.19
N ASP A 660 21.76 -9.13 24.36
CA ASP A 660 23.12 -9.48 23.92
C ASP A 660 24.11 -9.43 25.09
N ASP A 661 25.41 -9.56 24.79
CA ASP A 661 26.49 -9.58 25.80
C ASP A 661 26.55 -8.30 26.67
N ASN A 662 25.92 -7.20 26.23
CA ASN A 662 25.92 -5.90 26.90
C ASN A 662 24.58 -5.53 27.56
N GLY A 663 23.56 -6.40 27.49
CA GLY A 663 22.23 -6.16 28.08
C GLY A 663 21.10 -6.19 27.05
N LEU A 664 20.12 -5.29 27.16
CA LEU A 664 19.01 -5.20 26.19
C LEU A 664 19.52 -4.63 24.85
N LYS A 665 19.19 -5.28 23.73
CA LYS A 665 19.60 -4.85 22.39
C LYS A 665 19.04 -3.49 22.01
N ASP A 666 19.81 -2.74 21.23
CA ASP A 666 19.35 -1.51 20.59
C ASP A 666 18.32 -1.78 19.48
N ASP A 667 18.56 -2.81 18.66
CA ASP A 667 17.66 -3.23 17.59
C ASP A 667 16.69 -4.33 18.09
N LEU A 668 15.57 -3.88 18.66
CA LEU A 668 14.52 -4.77 19.19
C LEU A 668 13.55 -5.27 18.11
N PRO A 669 12.99 -6.48 18.25
CA PRO A 669 12.11 -7.06 17.23
C PRO A 669 10.87 -6.18 16.95
N PRO A 670 10.54 -5.89 15.68
CA PRO A 670 9.42 -5.02 15.34
C PRO A 670 8.06 -5.66 15.64
N ILE A 671 7.01 -4.83 15.71
CA ILE A 671 5.65 -5.25 16.09
C ILE A 671 5.06 -6.35 15.21
N THR A 672 5.35 -6.33 13.92
CA THR A 672 4.93 -7.37 12.99
C THR A 672 5.55 -8.73 13.34
N THR A 673 6.80 -8.74 13.79
CA THR A 673 7.49 -9.95 14.26
C THR A 673 6.91 -10.43 15.59
N PHE A 674 6.69 -9.52 16.55
CA PHE A 674 6.05 -9.86 17.84
C PHE A 674 4.69 -10.54 17.65
N LEU A 675 3.80 -9.91 16.89
CA LEU A 675 2.46 -10.44 16.61
C LEU A 675 2.49 -11.76 15.82
N ASN A 676 3.51 -12.00 15.00
CA ASN A 676 3.73 -13.29 14.34
C ASN A 676 4.13 -14.39 15.33
N ARG A 677 4.81 -14.07 16.44
CA ARG A 677 5.27 -15.05 17.42
C ARG A 677 4.20 -15.46 18.41
N LEU A 678 3.27 -14.56 18.75
CA LEU A 678 2.17 -14.85 19.68
C LEU A 678 1.27 -16.02 19.23
N LEU A 679 1.14 -16.26 17.92
CA LEU A 679 0.30 -17.32 17.35
C LEU A 679 0.65 -18.73 17.85
N ALA A 680 1.89 -19.00 18.23
CA ALA A 680 2.32 -20.33 18.67
C ALA A 680 2.49 -20.46 20.18
N LEU A 681 2.02 -19.47 20.94
CA LEU A 681 2.01 -19.51 22.40
C LEU A 681 0.70 -20.13 22.90
N THR A 682 0.72 -20.73 24.10
CA THR A 682 -0.50 -21.20 24.76
C THR A 682 -1.48 -20.05 24.99
N ILE A 683 -2.77 -20.36 25.09
CA ILE A 683 -3.83 -19.35 25.27
C ILE A 683 -3.56 -18.49 26.51
N ASP A 684 -3.10 -19.10 27.61
CA ASP A 684 -2.78 -18.39 28.85
C ASP A 684 -1.58 -17.44 28.69
N MET A 685 -0.51 -17.91 28.02
CA MET A 685 0.68 -17.07 27.79
C MET A 685 0.36 -15.90 26.85
N GLN A 686 -0.50 -16.13 25.85
CA GLN A 686 -1.04 -15.04 25.03
C GLN A 686 -1.79 -14.04 25.90
N ALA A 687 -2.67 -14.48 26.80
CA ALA A 687 -3.44 -13.60 27.66
C ALA A 687 -2.53 -12.72 28.56
N VAL A 688 -1.49 -13.29 29.16
CA VAL A 688 -0.52 -12.56 29.98
C VAL A 688 0.18 -11.46 29.18
N LEU A 689 0.81 -11.82 28.07
CA LEU A 689 1.59 -10.88 27.26
C LEU A 689 0.71 -9.80 26.62
N PHE A 690 -0.48 -10.18 26.17
CA PHE A 690 -1.38 -9.26 25.48
C PHE A 690 -2.05 -8.29 26.45
N SER A 691 -2.41 -8.72 27.66
CA SER A 691 -2.97 -7.81 28.67
C SER A 691 -1.95 -6.75 29.09
N ALA A 692 -0.70 -7.16 29.36
CA ALA A 692 0.38 -6.21 29.68
C ALA A 692 0.67 -5.23 28.51
N PHE A 693 0.50 -5.69 27.27
CA PHE A 693 0.64 -4.85 26.09
C PHE A 693 -0.54 -3.87 25.90
N GLU A 694 -1.78 -4.34 26.05
CA GLU A 694 -3.01 -3.54 25.97
C GLU A 694 -2.96 -2.39 27.01
N GLU A 695 -2.60 -2.69 28.26
CA GLU A 695 -2.42 -1.66 29.32
C GLU A 695 -1.42 -0.56 28.94
N LEU A 696 -0.28 -0.95 28.36
CA LEU A 696 0.75 0.00 27.93
C LEU A 696 0.30 0.83 26.72
N LEU A 697 -0.49 0.23 25.83
CA LEU A 697 -1.05 0.91 24.67
C LEU A 697 -2.09 1.95 25.09
N ASP A 698 -3.02 1.57 25.97
CA ASP A 698 -4.05 2.45 26.48
C ASP A 698 -3.45 3.67 27.19
N ALA A 699 -2.47 3.45 28.08
CA ALA A 699 -1.76 4.54 28.74
C ALA A 699 -1.03 5.49 27.77
N ARG A 700 -0.49 4.97 26.65
CA ARG A 700 0.16 5.79 25.62
C ARG A 700 -0.83 6.61 24.81
N ILE A 701 -1.98 6.02 24.49
CA ILE A 701 -3.06 6.69 23.78
C ILE A 701 -3.62 7.81 24.67
N GLU A 702 -3.98 7.51 25.92
CA GLU A 702 -4.48 8.48 26.89
C GLU A 702 -3.50 9.63 27.12
N GLY A 703 -2.21 9.32 27.33
CA GLY A 703 -1.17 10.34 27.50
C GLY A 703 -0.99 11.23 26.27
N ALA A 704 -1.07 10.66 25.07
CA ALA A 704 -1.01 11.44 23.83
C ALA A 704 -2.27 12.31 23.64
N ILE A 705 -3.44 11.83 24.05
CA ILE A 705 -4.70 12.59 24.01
C ILE A 705 -4.60 13.78 24.97
N ALA A 706 -4.18 13.54 26.22
CA ALA A 706 -4.00 14.57 27.23
C ALA A 706 -2.98 15.64 26.82
N ALA A 707 -1.88 15.22 26.17
CA ALA A 707 -0.86 16.13 25.66
C ALA A 707 -1.23 16.83 24.35
N GLY A 708 -2.43 16.59 23.78
CA GLY A 708 -2.88 17.19 22.52
C GLY A 708 -2.07 16.77 21.28
N VAL A 709 -1.20 15.77 21.42
CA VAL A 709 -0.32 15.24 20.36
C VAL A 709 -0.77 13.87 19.84
N TYR A 710 -2.00 13.46 20.19
CA TYR A 710 -2.59 12.23 19.67
C TYR A 710 -2.88 12.36 18.17
N ASP A 711 -1.89 11.95 17.41
CA ASP A 711 -1.89 11.84 15.98
C ASP A 711 -2.56 10.52 15.55
N LEU A 712 -3.82 10.64 15.15
CA LEU A 712 -4.57 9.61 14.42
C LEU A 712 -4.06 9.40 12.98
N GLY A 713 -2.84 9.85 12.65
CA GLY A 713 -2.28 9.90 11.31
C GLY A 713 -2.99 10.94 10.44
N LEU A 714 -3.40 12.07 11.02
CA LEU A 714 -4.21 13.07 10.35
C LEU A 714 -3.40 14.35 10.14
N GLU A 715 -3.05 14.63 8.88
CA GLU A 715 -2.72 15.98 8.39
C GLU A 715 -3.95 16.91 8.46
N THR A 716 -4.90 16.67 9.37
CA THR A 716 -6.10 17.47 9.58
C THR A 716 -5.85 18.43 10.73
N LEU A 717 -5.77 19.71 10.42
CA LEU A 717 -5.64 20.77 11.43
C LEU A 717 -6.89 20.75 12.31
N ARG A 718 -6.68 20.83 13.62
CA ARG A 718 -7.73 20.91 14.63
C ARG A 718 -7.57 22.21 15.39
N ALA A 719 -8.66 22.94 15.52
CA ALA A 719 -8.77 24.16 16.28
C ALA A 719 -10.22 24.29 16.79
N GLU A 720 -10.46 25.22 17.70
CA GLU A 720 -11.82 25.56 18.15
C GLU A 720 -12.64 26.13 16.99
N SER A 721 -11.98 26.89 16.12
CA SER A 721 -12.60 27.52 14.96
C SER A 721 -11.58 27.73 13.84
N PHE A 722 -12.03 27.54 12.60
CA PHE A 722 -11.34 27.95 11.39
C PHE A 722 -12.28 28.80 10.54
N ARG A 723 -11.88 30.04 10.27
CA ARG A 723 -12.66 30.97 9.44
C ARG A 723 -11.84 31.48 8.27
N VAL A 724 -12.32 31.26 7.05
CA VAL A 724 -11.72 31.89 5.86
C VAL A 724 -12.03 33.39 5.90
N THR A 725 -10.98 34.21 5.98
CA THR A 725 -11.10 35.68 6.02
C THR A 725 -10.84 36.33 4.66
N ASP A 726 -10.08 35.67 3.79
CA ASP A 726 -9.80 36.15 2.42
C ASP A 726 -9.55 34.96 1.47
N ALA A 727 -9.92 35.12 0.20
CA ALA A 727 -9.71 34.13 -0.85
C ALA A 727 -9.37 34.82 -2.18
N ARG A 728 -8.18 34.56 -2.73
CA ARG A 728 -7.72 35.15 -3.99
C ARG A 728 -7.30 34.07 -4.98
N VAL A 729 -7.81 34.14 -6.21
CA VAL A 729 -7.38 33.25 -7.30
C VAL A 729 -5.95 33.62 -7.72
N ILE A 730 -5.06 32.65 -7.72
CA ILE A 730 -3.64 32.81 -8.10
C ILE A 730 -3.30 32.05 -9.40
N TYR A 731 -4.14 31.11 -9.82
CA TYR A 731 -4.00 30.39 -11.08
C TYR A 731 -5.35 29.88 -11.58
N THR A 732 -5.54 29.87 -12.90
CA THR A 732 -6.69 29.27 -13.57
C THR A 732 -6.19 28.39 -14.69
N HIS A 733 -6.55 27.10 -14.66
CA HIS A 733 -6.09 26.14 -15.66
C HIS A 733 -6.76 26.39 -17.02
N PRO A 734 -6.00 26.63 -18.11
CA PRO A 734 -6.57 27.04 -19.40
C PRO A 734 -7.55 26.04 -20.03
N GLY A 735 -7.39 24.74 -19.75
CA GLY A 735 -8.21 23.70 -20.37
C GLY A 735 -9.48 23.34 -19.59
N SER A 736 -9.41 23.29 -18.25
CA SER A 736 -10.54 22.87 -17.41
C SER A 736 -11.26 24.03 -16.72
N GLY A 737 -10.67 25.23 -16.72
CA GLY A 737 -11.16 26.38 -15.95
C GLY A 737 -11.05 26.21 -14.44
N ALA A 738 -10.46 25.12 -13.94
CA ALA A 738 -10.28 24.89 -12.52
C ALA A 738 -9.28 25.90 -11.93
N GLU A 739 -9.61 26.44 -10.78
CA GLU A 739 -8.84 27.50 -10.13
C GLU A 739 -7.97 26.98 -8.99
N THR A 740 -6.91 27.71 -8.72
CA THR A 740 -6.09 27.62 -7.52
C THR A 740 -6.23 28.93 -6.75
N GLN A 741 -6.54 28.82 -5.47
CA GLN A 741 -6.85 29.94 -4.61
C GLN A 741 -5.89 29.97 -3.41
N LEU A 742 -5.39 31.16 -3.09
CA LEU A 742 -4.75 31.46 -1.82
C LEU A 742 -5.83 31.87 -0.82
N LEU A 743 -5.97 31.08 0.25
CA LEU A 743 -6.91 31.30 1.33
C LEU A 743 -6.16 31.83 2.55
N THR A 744 -6.68 32.90 3.17
CA THR A 744 -6.25 33.36 4.49
C THR A 744 -7.27 32.90 5.52
N ILE A 745 -6.82 32.22 6.56
CA ILE A 745 -7.66 31.53 7.53
C ILE A 745 -7.29 31.99 8.93
N ALA A 746 -8.26 32.51 9.67
CA ALA A 746 -8.13 32.75 11.09
C ALA A 746 -8.35 31.42 11.85
N GLU A 747 -7.34 31.02 12.62
CA GLU A 747 -7.36 29.86 13.52
C GLU A 747 -7.54 30.35 14.96
N LYS A 748 -8.55 29.81 15.65
CA LYS A 748 -8.73 30.02 17.09
C LYS A 748 -8.44 28.71 17.83
N ARG A 749 -7.39 28.68 18.64
CA ARG A 749 -6.97 27.49 19.39
C ARG A 749 -7.19 27.69 20.88
N ARG A 750 -7.84 26.75 21.55
CA ARG A 750 -7.94 26.73 23.02
C ARG A 750 -6.56 26.41 23.61
N ASN A 751 -6.10 27.21 24.55
CA ASN A 751 -4.85 26.93 25.26
C ASN A 751 -5.13 25.88 26.34
N THR A 752 -4.34 24.81 26.35
CA THR A 752 -4.40 23.74 27.36
C THR A 752 -3.10 23.73 28.14
N PRO A 753 -2.90 24.68 29.08
CA PRO A 753 -1.68 24.71 29.85
C PRO A 753 -1.62 23.52 30.82
N THR A 754 -0.41 23.05 31.12
CA THR A 754 -0.17 21.97 32.10
C THR A 754 -0.59 22.44 33.48
N ALA A 755 -1.51 21.72 34.12
CA ALA A 755 -1.98 22.09 35.44
C ALA A 755 -0.85 21.97 36.47
N LEU A 756 -0.94 22.74 37.56
CA LEU A 756 0.07 22.70 38.62
C LEU A 756 0.22 21.28 39.21
N ALA A 757 -0.88 20.53 39.34
CA ALA A 757 -0.85 19.15 39.83
C ALA A 757 -0.01 18.27 38.90
N ASP A 758 -0.31 18.27 37.60
CA ASP A 758 0.42 17.51 36.59
C ASP A 758 1.90 17.92 36.51
N ALA A 759 2.21 19.20 36.70
CA ALA A 759 3.59 19.69 36.75
C ALA A 759 4.36 19.13 37.96
N LEU A 760 3.68 18.95 39.09
CA LEU A 760 4.28 18.40 40.31
C LEU A 760 4.42 16.87 40.27
N ASP A 761 3.59 16.17 39.50
CA ASP A 761 3.70 14.71 39.31
C ASP A 761 5.02 14.29 38.64
N TRP A 762 5.66 15.19 37.89
CA TRP A 762 7.01 14.93 37.34
C TRP A 762 8.08 14.73 38.41
N LEU A 763 7.83 15.11 39.67
CA LEU A 763 8.72 14.84 40.80
C LEU A 763 8.76 13.37 41.23
N ASP A 764 7.90 12.52 40.67
CA ASP A 764 8.02 11.06 40.83
C ASP A 764 9.33 10.53 40.19
N ASP A 765 9.90 11.27 39.22
CA ASP A 765 11.26 11.05 38.74
C ASP A 765 12.28 11.68 39.71
N ARG A 766 13.17 10.85 40.25
CA ARG A 766 14.22 11.26 41.20
C ARG A 766 15.21 12.28 40.63
N GLN A 767 15.25 12.47 39.31
CA GLN A 767 16.11 13.43 38.63
C GLN A 767 15.39 14.72 38.25
N ALA A 768 14.09 14.86 38.52
CA ALA A 768 13.35 16.07 38.23
C ALA A 768 13.66 17.20 39.24
N ARG A 769 13.70 18.45 38.77
CA ARG A 769 13.93 19.64 39.61
C ARG A 769 12.91 20.73 39.33
N LEU A 770 12.48 21.43 40.38
CA LEU A 770 11.64 22.62 40.25
C LEU A 770 12.53 23.85 40.12
N LEU A 771 12.32 24.64 39.06
CA LEU A 771 13.13 25.81 38.77
C LEU A 771 12.27 27.08 38.72
N VAL A 772 12.85 28.18 39.19
CA VAL A 772 12.34 29.55 38.96
C VAL A 772 13.44 30.39 38.36
N ASN A 773 13.12 31.12 37.30
CA ASN A 773 14.06 32.01 36.64
C ASN A 773 14.26 33.29 37.47
N SER A 774 15.49 33.55 37.90
CA SER A 774 15.82 34.70 38.75
C SER A 774 15.61 36.07 38.09
N ARG A 775 15.58 36.15 36.75
CA ARG A 775 15.33 37.41 36.03
C ARG A 775 13.87 37.61 35.66
N SER A 776 13.20 36.57 35.18
CA SER A 776 11.82 36.69 34.68
C SER A 776 10.75 36.28 35.68
N GLY A 777 11.13 35.64 36.79
CA GLY A 777 10.20 35.13 37.81
C GLY A 777 9.36 33.93 37.35
N ARG A 778 9.62 33.40 36.14
CA ARG A 778 8.86 32.29 35.53
C ARG A 778 9.28 30.94 36.10
N ALA A 779 8.37 29.97 36.10
CA ALA A 779 8.61 28.63 36.61
C ALA A 779 8.86 27.62 35.47
N ALA A 780 9.66 26.59 35.75
CA ALA A 780 9.88 25.44 34.88
C ALA A 780 10.17 24.17 35.69
N VAL A 781 9.75 23.01 35.20
CA VAL A 781 10.19 21.70 35.70
C VAL A 781 11.31 21.21 34.79
N GLU A 782 12.46 20.91 35.37
CA GLU A 782 13.56 20.25 34.68
C GLU A 782 13.42 18.74 34.82
N VAL A 783 13.51 18.02 33.70
CA VAL A 783 13.59 16.55 33.68
C VAL A 783 14.67 16.08 32.69
N PRO A 784 15.27 14.90 32.88
CA PRO A 784 16.21 14.34 31.92
C PRO A 784 15.58 14.15 30.53
N ALA A 785 16.35 14.42 29.47
CA ALA A 785 15.96 14.14 28.08
C ALA A 785 16.92 13.14 27.44
N THR A 786 16.49 12.55 26.31
CA THR A 786 17.35 11.63 25.54
C THR A 786 18.61 12.35 25.07
N SER A 787 19.78 11.81 25.43
CA SER A 787 21.08 12.32 25.01
C SER A 787 21.24 12.25 23.47
N LEU A 788 21.99 13.19 22.91
CA LEU A 788 22.29 13.26 21.48
C LEU A 788 23.73 12.78 21.23
N MET A 789 23.93 11.85 20.31
CA MET A 789 25.27 11.49 19.84
C MET A 789 25.71 12.48 18.78
N LEU A 790 26.84 13.15 18.99
CA LEU A 790 27.43 14.11 18.05
C LEU A 790 28.22 13.37 16.95
N ASP A 791 28.52 14.07 15.86
CA ASP A 791 29.21 13.50 14.68
C ASP A 791 30.62 12.95 15.00
N ASP A 792 31.20 13.33 16.15
CA ASP A 792 32.48 12.84 16.67
C ASP A 792 32.34 11.61 17.61
N GLY A 793 31.12 11.09 17.76
CA GLY A 793 30.82 9.93 18.61
C GLY A 793 30.66 10.26 20.10
N THR A 794 30.75 11.53 20.51
CA THR A 794 30.52 11.93 21.90
C THR A 794 29.02 12.00 22.22
N ILE A 795 28.66 11.66 23.46
CA ILE A 795 27.27 11.71 23.93
C ILE A 795 27.05 13.03 24.68
N GLU A 796 26.17 13.88 24.15
CA GLU A 796 25.74 15.12 24.79
C GLU A 796 24.47 14.88 25.64
N PRO A 797 24.55 14.97 26.98
CA PRO A 797 23.38 14.88 27.84
C PRO A 797 22.49 16.11 27.64
N ARG A 798 21.17 15.88 27.61
CA ARG A 798 20.16 16.93 27.41
C ARG A 798 19.14 16.95 28.53
N LEU A 799 18.61 18.13 28.81
CA LEU A 799 17.58 18.38 29.80
C LEU A 799 16.36 18.97 29.10
N ARG A 800 15.17 18.62 29.58
CA ARG A 800 13.90 19.18 29.12
C ARG A 800 13.34 20.08 30.21
N LEU A 801 13.08 21.34 29.84
CA LEU A 801 12.38 22.32 30.67
C LEU A 801 10.91 22.34 30.25
N ILE A 802 10.03 21.98 31.19
CA ILE A 802 8.58 21.97 31.01
C ILE A 802 8.02 23.21 31.70
N ARG A 803 7.22 23.99 30.99
CA ARG A 803 6.55 25.22 31.44
C ARG A 803 5.04 25.08 31.23
N PRO A 804 4.20 25.98 31.77
CA PRO A 804 2.74 25.88 31.64
C PRO A 804 2.26 25.67 30.21
N THR A 805 2.80 26.40 29.22
CA THR A 805 2.35 26.34 27.81
C THR A 805 3.40 25.79 26.85
N GLU A 806 4.63 25.55 27.30
CA GLU A 806 5.78 25.25 26.43
C GLU A 806 6.65 24.17 27.05
N ALA A 807 7.35 23.39 26.23
CA ALA A 807 8.44 22.55 26.70
C ALA A 807 9.60 22.62 25.72
N GLY A 808 10.82 22.83 26.22
CA GLY A 808 12.03 22.96 25.42
C GLY A 808 13.13 22.00 25.89
N THR A 809 13.93 21.49 24.96
CA THR A 809 15.05 20.60 25.28
C THR A 809 16.36 21.25 24.92
N LEU A 810 17.28 21.35 25.89
CA LEU A 810 18.59 21.97 25.72
C LEU A 810 19.73 21.06 26.22
N PRO A 811 20.97 21.24 25.75
CA PRO A 811 22.14 20.59 26.31
C PRO A 811 22.29 20.89 27.80
N ALA A 812 22.62 19.89 28.61
CA ALA A 812 22.75 20.05 30.06
C ALA A 812 23.79 21.12 30.43
N LYS A 813 24.88 21.21 29.65
CA LYS A 813 25.94 22.22 29.84
C LYS A 813 25.44 23.66 29.71
N MET A 814 24.41 23.90 28.90
CA MET A 814 23.87 25.25 28.73
C MET A 814 23.12 25.74 29.98
N MET A 815 22.69 24.85 30.88
CA MET A 815 21.96 25.26 32.09
C MET A 815 22.81 26.15 33.01
N GLU A 816 24.13 25.93 33.06
CA GLU A 816 25.06 26.73 33.87
C GLU A 816 25.07 28.22 33.46
N ASP A 817 24.80 28.49 32.18
CA ASP A 817 24.73 29.84 31.61
C ASP A 817 23.32 30.46 31.67
N THR A 818 22.34 29.75 32.26
CA THR A 818 20.96 30.25 32.40
C THR A 818 20.69 30.88 33.76
N HIS A 819 19.58 31.60 33.85
CA HIS A 819 19.09 32.20 35.09
C HIS A 819 18.10 31.31 35.84
N TRP A 820 17.95 30.05 35.45
CA TRP A 820 17.07 29.09 36.11
C TRP A 820 17.72 28.57 37.37
N LEU A 821 17.11 28.87 38.52
CA LEU A 821 17.60 28.45 39.83
C LEU A 821 16.63 27.42 40.41
N GLU A 822 17.19 26.43 41.11
CA GLU A 822 16.38 25.47 41.87
C GLU A 822 15.56 26.21 42.93
N ALA A 823 14.27 25.93 42.95
CA ALA A 823 13.29 26.58 43.80
C ALA A 823 12.60 25.56 44.68
N ASP A 824 12.23 25.97 45.89
CA ASP A 824 11.36 25.15 46.71
C ASP A 824 9.95 25.06 46.11
N ARG A 825 9.18 24.08 46.61
CA ARG A 825 7.83 23.83 46.11
C ARG A 825 6.90 25.03 46.25
N ALA A 826 7.08 25.88 47.26
CA ALA A 826 6.23 27.04 47.49
C ALA A 826 6.53 28.17 46.48
N ALA A 827 7.80 28.49 46.26
CA ALA A 827 8.26 29.47 45.30
C ALA A 827 7.89 29.05 43.86
N PHE A 828 8.10 27.77 43.50
CA PHE A 828 7.68 27.23 42.21
C PHE A 828 6.16 27.29 42.03
N THR A 829 5.38 26.86 43.04
CA THR A 829 3.92 26.88 42.99
C THR A 829 3.38 28.28 42.75
N ALA A 830 3.93 29.28 43.45
CA ALA A 830 3.55 30.67 43.29
C ALA A 830 3.84 31.17 41.87
N ALA A 831 5.06 30.93 41.36
CA ALA A 831 5.47 31.35 40.02
C ALA A 831 4.70 30.63 38.90
N TRP A 832 4.45 29.32 39.02
CA TRP A 832 3.68 28.53 38.06
C TRP A 832 2.20 28.94 38.03
N SER A 833 1.60 29.17 39.20
CA SER A 833 0.21 29.61 39.30
C SER A 833 0.01 31.03 38.76
N ALA A 834 0.98 31.93 38.99
CA ALA A 834 0.95 33.27 38.41
C ALA A 834 1.02 33.21 36.88
N GLU A 835 1.91 32.38 36.32
CA GLU A 835 2.01 32.21 34.88
C GLU A 835 0.75 31.57 34.28
N LEU A 836 0.17 30.55 34.93
CA LEU A 836 -1.11 29.95 34.52
C LEU A 836 -2.27 30.95 34.47
N ALA A 837 -2.34 31.89 35.42
CA ALA A 837 -3.38 32.90 35.46
C ALA A 837 -3.28 33.92 34.31
N GLU A 838 -2.10 34.08 33.71
CA GLU A 838 -1.86 34.95 32.56
C GLU A 838 -2.11 34.26 31.21
N VAL A 839 -2.31 32.93 31.19
CA VAL A 839 -2.58 32.19 29.94
C VAL A 839 -4.01 32.51 29.47
N PRO A 840 -4.19 33.14 28.29
CA PRO A 840 -5.53 33.40 27.77
C PRO A 840 -6.23 32.08 27.43
N GLU A 841 -7.56 32.04 27.51
CA GLU A 841 -8.33 30.82 27.20
C GLU A 841 -8.11 30.37 25.73
N PHE A 842 -7.92 31.34 24.82
CA PHE A 842 -7.69 31.08 23.40
C PHE A 842 -6.53 31.91 22.85
N SER A 843 -5.84 31.33 21.87
CA SER A 843 -4.86 32.02 21.01
C SER A 843 -5.41 32.11 19.59
N GLU A 844 -5.24 33.26 18.94
CA GLU A 844 -5.59 33.45 17.53
C GLU A 844 -4.33 33.48 16.67
N ALA A 845 -4.37 32.81 15.53
CA ALA A 845 -3.30 32.77 14.55
C ALA A 845 -3.86 32.91 13.13
N THR A 846 -3.05 33.45 12.22
CA THR A 846 -3.40 33.52 10.80
C THR A 846 -2.61 32.46 10.04
N LEU A 847 -3.33 31.67 9.25
CA LEU A 847 -2.79 30.66 8.35
C LEU A 847 -3.02 31.08 6.91
N HIS A 848 -2.08 30.76 6.03
CA HIS A 848 -2.25 30.89 4.59
C HIS A 848 -2.19 29.51 3.94
N ILE A 849 -3.22 29.16 3.19
CA ILE A 849 -3.34 27.85 2.52
C ILE A 849 -3.63 28.05 1.05
N VAL A 850 -2.81 27.44 0.20
CA VAL A 850 -3.11 27.34 -1.24
C VAL A 850 -3.92 26.06 -1.48
N ALA A 851 -5.14 26.22 -1.98
CA ALA A 851 -6.11 25.16 -2.24
C ALA A 851 -6.70 25.27 -3.66
N GLY A 852 -7.50 24.30 -4.09
CA GLY A 852 -7.91 24.18 -5.50
C GLY A 852 -6.88 23.39 -6.30
N LEU A 853 -6.76 23.58 -7.62
CA LEU A 853 -5.89 22.76 -8.47
C LEU A 853 -4.39 23.02 -8.18
N LEU A 854 -3.68 22.10 -7.51
CA LEU A 854 -2.29 22.32 -7.08
C LEU A 854 -1.26 21.74 -8.04
N LEU A 855 -1.59 20.64 -8.71
CA LEU A 855 -0.64 19.86 -9.48
C LEU A 855 0.08 20.65 -10.59
N PRO A 856 -0.60 21.52 -11.38
CA PRO A 856 0.06 22.33 -12.41
C PRO A 856 1.03 23.39 -11.84
N ILE A 857 0.81 23.85 -10.61
CA ILE A 857 1.64 24.88 -9.97
C ILE A 857 2.53 24.31 -8.86
N TRP A 858 2.66 22.99 -8.75
CA TRP A 858 3.26 22.34 -7.58
C TRP A 858 4.69 22.84 -7.27
N LYS A 859 5.48 23.12 -8.31
CA LYS A 859 6.84 23.67 -8.17
C LYS A 859 6.90 25.17 -7.87
N GLN A 860 5.83 25.91 -8.16
CA GLN A 860 5.72 27.33 -7.86
C GLN A 860 5.44 27.56 -6.36
N LEU A 861 4.91 26.54 -5.68
CA LEU A 861 4.69 26.54 -4.24
C LEU A 861 6.01 26.45 -3.46
N PRO A 862 6.09 27.07 -2.27
CA PRO A 862 7.31 27.14 -1.46
C PRO A 862 7.84 25.73 -1.12
N GLN A 863 9.14 25.48 -1.19
CA GLN A 863 9.70 24.13 -0.92
C GLN A 863 10.07 23.92 0.56
N ASP A 864 10.04 24.97 1.38
CA ASP A 864 10.27 24.94 2.82
C ASP A 864 9.14 24.25 3.60
N GLU A 865 7.92 24.23 3.06
CA GLU A 865 6.77 23.57 3.67
C GLU A 865 5.97 22.74 2.64
N THR A 866 6.41 21.51 2.38
CA THR A 866 5.83 20.61 1.36
C THR A 866 4.51 19.96 1.74
N ARG A 867 4.17 19.91 3.03
CA ARG A 867 3.03 19.14 3.55
C ARG A 867 1.68 19.71 3.12
N VAL A 868 0.77 18.81 2.78
CA VAL A 868 -0.65 19.10 2.52
C VAL A 868 -1.44 18.90 3.80
N TYR A 869 -2.36 19.82 4.09
CA TYR A 869 -3.24 19.79 5.26
C TYR A 869 -4.71 19.75 4.87
N ARG A 870 -5.54 19.15 5.73
CA ARG A 870 -6.99 19.25 5.72
C ARG A 870 -7.46 20.16 6.85
N LEU A 871 -8.55 20.87 6.64
CA LEU A 871 -9.29 21.49 7.72
C LEU A 871 -10.76 21.60 7.36
N GLN A 872 -11.59 21.77 8.38
CA GLN A 872 -13.01 22.07 8.22
C GLN A 872 -13.27 23.41 8.89
N THR A 873 -13.87 24.33 8.14
CA THR A 873 -14.26 25.66 8.62
C THR A 873 -15.56 25.59 9.40
N ASP A 874 -15.86 26.66 10.15
CA ASP A 874 -17.04 26.77 11.00
C ASP A 874 -18.37 26.65 10.23
N ASP A 875 -18.38 27.05 8.95
CA ASP A 875 -19.54 26.94 8.04
C ASP A 875 -19.65 25.56 7.37
N GLY A 876 -18.77 24.61 7.70
CA GLY A 876 -18.77 23.25 7.19
C GLY A 876 -18.00 23.03 5.89
N GLN A 877 -17.35 24.07 5.33
CA GLN A 877 -16.47 23.90 4.17
C GLN A 877 -15.25 23.05 4.53
N ARG A 878 -14.95 22.05 3.70
CA ARG A 878 -13.75 21.21 3.84
C ARG A 878 -12.68 21.68 2.87
N LEU A 879 -11.52 22.02 3.41
CA LEU A 879 -10.39 22.54 2.65
C LEU A 879 -9.22 21.56 2.69
N ILE A 880 -8.59 21.39 1.54
CA ILE A 880 -7.36 20.60 1.38
C ILE A 880 -6.38 21.43 0.55
N GLY A 881 -5.22 21.72 1.12
CA GLY A 881 -4.24 22.60 0.51
C GLY A 881 -2.88 22.57 1.19
N ARG A 882 -1.89 23.23 0.57
CA ARG A 882 -0.56 23.39 1.14
C ARG A 882 -0.48 24.68 1.94
N ARG A 883 0.10 24.60 3.13
CA ARG A 883 0.40 25.79 3.92
C ARG A 883 1.54 26.56 3.25
N VAL A 884 1.45 27.88 3.25
CA VAL A 884 2.47 28.77 2.70
C VAL A 884 2.86 29.83 3.73
N SER A 885 4.12 30.27 3.66
CA SER A 885 4.64 31.28 4.57
C SER A 885 4.13 32.69 4.19
N PRO A 886 3.97 33.61 5.16
CA PRO A 886 3.60 34.99 4.87
C PRO A 886 4.56 35.71 3.91
N SER A 887 5.85 35.35 3.94
CA SER A 887 6.86 35.89 3.02
C SER A 887 6.62 35.46 1.57
N TRP A 888 6.22 34.20 1.35
CA TRP A 888 5.84 33.72 0.03
C TRP A 888 4.58 34.42 -0.48
N VAL A 889 3.57 34.59 0.38
CA VAL A 889 2.34 35.33 0.04
C VAL A 889 2.66 36.75 -0.42
N ALA A 890 3.50 37.47 0.32
CA ALA A 890 3.90 38.83 -0.06
C ALA A 890 4.61 38.88 -1.42
N ALA A 891 5.46 37.89 -1.74
CA ALA A 891 6.15 37.81 -3.02
C ALA A 891 5.20 37.46 -4.18
N THR A 892 4.27 36.51 -3.98
CA THR A 892 3.32 36.08 -5.01
C THR A 892 2.24 37.13 -5.31
N LEU A 893 1.90 37.96 -4.32
CA LEU A 893 0.92 39.04 -4.47
C LEU A 893 1.56 40.39 -4.88
N ALA A 894 2.87 40.45 -5.09
CA ALA A 894 3.55 41.65 -5.55
C ALA A 894 3.24 41.90 -7.04
N ASP A 895 2.38 42.87 -7.32
CA ASP A 895 1.81 43.18 -8.65
C ASP A 895 2.77 43.83 -9.67
N ASP A 896 4.10 43.66 -9.58
CA ASP A 896 5.04 44.55 -10.32
C ASP A 896 6.25 43.86 -10.98
N VAL A 897 6.02 42.78 -11.74
CA VAL A 897 7.03 42.27 -12.68
C VAL A 897 6.71 42.76 -14.11
N PRO A 898 7.62 43.47 -14.80
CA PRO A 898 7.36 43.95 -16.16
C PRO A 898 7.10 42.79 -17.11
N LYS A 899 5.97 42.80 -17.82
CA LYS A 899 5.69 41.88 -18.93
C LYS A 899 6.62 42.21 -20.11
N LEU A 900 7.83 41.68 -20.09
CA LEU A 900 8.78 41.77 -21.20
C LEU A 900 8.47 40.69 -22.23
N THR A 901 8.44 41.10 -23.50
CA THR A 901 8.40 40.17 -24.65
C THR A 901 9.74 39.44 -24.80
N ALA A 902 9.75 38.28 -25.46
CA ALA A 902 10.97 37.53 -25.73
C ALA A 902 12.04 38.35 -26.48
N ALA A 903 11.62 39.22 -27.41
CA ALA A 903 12.50 40.14 -28.11
C ALA A 903 13.12 41.19 -27.17
N GLN A 904 12.35 41.69 -26.19
CA GLN A 904 12.86 42.61 -25.17
C GLN A 904 13.84 41.91 -24.23
N VAL A 905 13.54 40.69 -23.78
CA VAL A 905 14.45 39.89 -22.94
C VAL A 905 15.74 39.56 -23.69
N HIS A 906 15.65 39.15 -24.96
CA HIS A 906 16.79 38.89 -25.83
C HIS A 906 17.70 40.11 -25.93
N ALA A 907 17.13 41.28 -26.23
CA ALA A 907 17.87 42.54 -26.33
C ALA A 907 18.49 42.99 -24.99
N LEU A 908 17.73 42.91 -23.89
CA LEU A 908 18.18 43.28 -22.54
C LEU A 908 19.37 42.45 -22.07
N VAL A 909 19.30 41.13 -22.28
CA VAL A 909 20.39 40.23 -21.89
C VAL A 909 21.60 40.45 -22.80
N LEU A 910 21.42 40.64 -24.10
CA LEU A 910 22.53 40.97 -25.03
C LEU A 910 23.21 42.32 -24.73
N GLU A 911 22.48 43.32 -24.24
CA GLU A 911 23.07 44.59 -23.77
C GLU A 911 24.03 44.35 -22.59
N GLY A 912 23.75 43.31 -21.79
CA GLY A 912 24.65 42.71 -20.81
C GLY A 912 24.76 43.45 -19.48
N LYS A 913 23.90 44.45 -19.26
CA LYS A 913 23.77 45.19 -17.99
C LYS A 913 22.75 44.59 -17.03
N THR A 914 21.94 43.65 -17.53
CA THR A 914 20.80 43.09 -16.80
C THR A 914 20.87 41.56 -16.83
N THR A 915 20.68 40.94 -15.67
CA THR A 915 20.41 39.51 -15.53
C THR A 915 18.91 39.33 -15.34
N VAL A 916 18.30 38.45 -16.12
CA VAL A 916 16.87 38.17 -16.05
C VAL A 916 16.68 36.89 -15.25
N ARG A 917 16.09 36.99 -14.06
CA ARG A 917 15.73 35.82 -13.26
C ARG A 917 14.35 35.34 -13.67
N LEU A 918 14.27 34.05 -13.98
CA LEU A 918 13.06 33.36 -14.38
C LEU A 918 12.54 32.52 -13.21
N ALA A 919 11.33 31.99 -13.35
CA ALA A 919 10.82 30.98 -12.45
C ALA A 919 11.76 29.75 -12.32
N GLU A 920 11.59 29.01 -11.22
CA GLU A 920 12.44 27.85 -10.86
C GLU A 920 13.94 28.18 -10.66
N GLY A 921 14.27 29.44 -10.37
CA GLY A 921 15.65 29.85 -10.04
C GLY A 921 16.60 29.91 -11.24
N MET A 922 16.07 29.84 -12.46
CA MET A 922 16.87 29.99 -13.68
C MET A 922 17.23 31.45 -13.95
N GLU A 923 18.39 31.66 -14.56
CA GLU A 923 18.90 33.00 -14.85
C GLU A 923 19.44 33.09 -16.28
N LEU A 924 18.93 34.07 -17.04
CA LEU A 924 19.47 34.46 -18.33
C LEU A 924 20.45 35.62 -18.13
N HIS A 925 21.68 35.43 -18.59
CA HIS A 925 22.71 36.45 -18.52
C HIS A 925 23.65 36.36 -19.72
N ARG A 926 24.35 37.46 -20.02
CA ARG A 926 25.36 37.47 -21.09
C ARG A 926 26.65 36.83 -20.63
N SER A 927 27.17 35.85 -21.32
CA SER A 927 28.47 35.25 -21.04
C SER A 927 29.44 35.53 -22.18
N ARG A 928 30.74 35.60 -21.88
CA ARG A 928 31.79 35.74 -22.90
C ARG A 928 32.49 34.39 -23.03
N VAL A 929 32.32 33.75 -24.18
CA VAL A 929 32.89 32.44 -24.49
C VAL A 929 33.72 32.55 -25.76
N MET A 930 34.99 32.15 -25.70
CA MET A 930 35.92 32.19 -26.83
C MET A 930 35.96 33.57 -27.53
N GLY A 931 35.88 34.65 -26.75
CA GLY A 931 35.93 36.02 -27.24
C GLY A 931 34.59 36.62 -27.69
N VAL A 932 33.53 35.81 -27.85
CA VAL A 932 32.20 36.23 -28.34
C VAL A 932 31.19 36.33 -27.20
N TYR A 933 30.32 37.34 -27.23
CA TYR A 933 29.20 37.45 -26.29
C TYR A 933 28.05 36.53 -26.70
N ARG A 934 27.56 35.74 -25.76
CA ARG A 934 26.45 34.80 -25.93
C ARG A 934 25.43 34.99 -24.81
N ILE A 935 24.19 34.58 -25.06
CA ILE A 935 23.15 34.51 -24.03
C ILE A 935 23.25 33.12 -23.38
N GLU A 936 23.53 33.08 -22.08
CA GLU A 936 23.65 31.84 -21.31
C GLU A 936 22.46 31.69 -20.36
N LEU A 937 21.95 30.48 -20.27
CA LEU A 937 20.96 30.06 -19.27
C LEU A 937 21.67 29.26 -18.18
N SER A 938 21.60 29.74 -16.93
CA SER A 938 22.13 29.07 -15.74
C SER A 938 21.02 28.71 -14.76
N GLY A 939 21.31 27.79 -13.84
CA GLY A 939 20.35 27.36 -12.83
C GLY A 939 19.28 26.38 -13.35
N PHE A 940 19.42 25.87 -14.57
CA PHE A 940 18.49 24.88 -15.12
C PHE A 940 18.71 23.50 -14.48
N PRO A 941 17.64 22.77 -14.11
CA PRO A 941 17.74 21.38 -13.65
C PRO A 941 18.26 20.45 -14.75
N GLU A 942 19.07 19.44 -14.40
CA GLU A 942 19.60 18.47 -15.37
C GLU A 942 18.48 17.74 -16.15
N ALA A 943 17.35 17.48 -15.48
CA ALA A 943 16.16 16.87 -16.06
C ALA A 943 15.53 17.68 -17.21
N GLN A 944 15.73 19.00 -17.25
CA GLN A 944 15.15 19.87 -18.28
C GLN A 944 16.06 20.05 -19.50
N LYS A 945 17.30 19.56 -19.44
CA LYS A 945 18.31 19.73 -20.49
C LYS A 945 17.82 19.33 -21.88
N GLU A 946 17.24 18.15 -22.02
CA GLU A 946 16.79 17.64 -23.32
C GLU A 946 15.60 18.44 -23.87
N ARG A 947 14.71 18.93 -22.98
CA ARG A 947 13.60 19.80 -23.39
C ARG A 947 14.11 21.18 -23.82
N LEU A 948 14.98 21.80 -23.04
CA LEU A 948 15.59 23.10 -23.39
C LEU A 948 16.34 23.04 -24.72
N LYS A 949 16.99 21.91 -25.02
CA LYS A 949 17.59 21.67 -26.34
C LYS A 949 16.55 21.60 -27.45
N ALA A 950 15.46 20.86 -27.24
CA ALA A 950 14.34 20.82 -28.16
C ALA A 950 13.72 22.21 -28.43
N ASP A 951 13.75 23.11 -27.43
CA ASP A 951 13.29 24.49 -27.58
C ASP A 951 14.23 25.41 -28.38
N GLY A 952 15.41 24.90 -28.77
CA GLY A 952 16.40 25.63 -29.58
C GLY A 952 17.64 26.10 -28.82
N PHE A 953 17.83 25.71 -27.55
CA PHE A 953 19.10 25.94 -26.84
C PHE A 953 20.15 24.92 -27.28
N PHE A 954 21.43 25.29 -27.22
CA PHE A 954 22.53 24.39 -27.50
C PHE A 954 23.50 24.31 -26.31
N SER A 955 24.16 23.17 -26.15
CA SER A 955 25.04 22.91 -25.02
C SER A 955 26.50 22.78 -25.44
N GLU A 956 27.42 23.40 -24.72
CA GLU A 956 28.86 23.18 -24.85
C GLU A 956 29.46 22.79 -23.50
N ILE A 957 30.55 22.02 -23.50
CA ILE A 957 31.32 21.71 -22.30
C ILE A 957 32.50 22.69 -22.23
N ILE A 958 32.51 23.55 -21.22
CA ILE A 958 33.56 24.55 -21.01
C ILE A 958 34.08 24.39 -19.58
N SER A 959 35.39 24.20 -19.45
CA SER A 959 36.04 23.94 -18.14
C SER A 959 35.37 22.81 -17.36
N TRP A 960 35.07 21.69 -18.04
CA TRP A 960 34.42 20.50 -17.47
C TRP A 960 32.97 20.71 -16.97
N LYS A 961 32.36 21.87 -17.27
CA LYS A 961 30.96 22.17 -16.93
C LYS A 961 30.11 22.28 -18.20
N LEU A 962 28.97 21.61 -18.20
CA LEU A 962 27.95 21.77 -19.25
C LEU A 962 27.32 23.16 -19.11
N ARG A 963 27.31 23.94 -20.19
CA ARG A 963 26.70 25.28 -20.26
C ARG A 963 25.71 25.33 -21.40
N LEU A 964 24.56 25.96 -21.19
CA LEU A 964 23.47 26.05 -22.16
C LEU A 964 23.37 27.48 -22.70
N PHE A 965 23.28 27.62 -24.01
CA PHE A 965 23.26 28.90 -24.70
C PHE A 965 22.03 29.04 -25.58
N CYS A 966 21.48 30.25 -25.61
CA CYS A 966 20.46 30.65 -26.57
C CYS A 966 21.15 31.25 -27.82
N PRO A 967 20.73 30.93 -29.05
CA PRO A 967 21.20 31.61 -30.25
C PRO A 967 21.03 33.14 -30.14
N VAL A 968 21.97 33.89 -30.72
CA VAL A 968 21.93 35.37 -30.68
C VAL A 968 21.19 35.98 -31.87
N ASP A 969 20.74 35.16 -32.81
CA ASP A 969 19.96 35.54 -33.98
C ASP A 969 18.45 35.44 -33.73
N ALA A 970 17.64 35.59 -34.79
CA ALA A 970 16.18 35.54 -34.72
C ALA A 970 15.64 34.19 -34.18
N CYS A 971 16.38 33.09 -34.36
CA CYS A 971 16.01 31.78 -33.83
C CYS A 971 16.05 31.76 -32.29
N GLY A 972 16.92 32.57 -31.69
CA GLY A 972 17.01 32.75 -30.23
C GLY A 972 15.81 33.47 -29.62
N ILE A 973 15.16 34.36 -30.37
CA ILE A 973 13.93 35.04 -29.91
C ILE A 973 12.80 34.01 -29.78
N ALA A 974 12.65 33.12 -30.75
CA ALA A 974 11.66 32.03 -30.69
C ALA A 974 11.96 31.04 -29.55
N ALA A 975 13.24 30.71 -29.31
CA ALA A 975 13.64 29.87 -28.18
C ALA A 975 13.31 30.52 -26.83
N LEU A 976 13.55 31.83 -26.70
CA LEU A 976 13.18 32.59 -25.49
C LEU A 976 11.67 32.74 -25.33
N GLU A 977 10.91 32.83 -26.42
CA GLU A 977 9.44 32.88 -26.35
C GLU A 977 8.87 31.60 -25.74
N ARG A 978 9.36 30.43 -26.15
CA ARG A 978 9.02 29.13 -25.53
C ARG A 978 9.52 29.00 -24.10
N LEU A 979 10.71 29.54 -23.79
CA LEU A 979 11.23 29.54 -22.43
C LEU A 979 10.35 30.40 -21.51
N LEU A 980 10.02 31.63 -21.91
CA LEU A 980 9.25 32.59 -21.13
C LEU A 980 7.77 32.20 -21.00
N ALA A 981 7.23 31.46 -21.96
CA ALA A 981 5.89 30.88 -21.86
C ALA A 981 5.79 29.85 -20.70
N ARG A 982 6.89 29.16 -20.36
CA ARG A 982 6.94 28.17 -19.27
C ARG A 982 7.54 28.73 -17.98
N PHE A 983 8.55 29.57 -18.11
CA PHE A 983 9.29 30.17 -17.00
C PHE A 983 9.21 31.70 -17.13
N PRO A 984 8.13 32.32 -16.62
CA PRO A 984 7.97 33.76 -16.71
C PRO A 984 9.10 34.49 -15.96
N VAL A 985 9.37 35.71 -16.39
CA VAL A 985 10.30 36.60 -15.69
C VAL A 985 9.78 36.84 -14.27
N GLN A 986 10.64 36.67 -13.27
CA GLN A 986 10.36 36.96 -11.87
C GLN A 986 11.02 38.25 -11.40
N ALA A 987 12.22 38.55 -11.90
CA ALA A 987 12.95 39.75 -11.52
C ALA A 987 13.97 40.17 -12.59
N LEU A 988 14.28 41.47 -12.62
CA LEU A 988 15.38 42.05 -13.38
C LEU A 988 16.43 42.54 -12.41
N ASN A 989 17.60 41.92 -12.42
CA ASN A 989 18.71 42.32 -11.57
C ASN A 989 19.73 43.11 -12.40
N ALA A 990 20.17 44.25 -11.87
CA ALA A 990 21.35 44.91 -12.42
C ALA A 990 22.55 43.97 -12.26
N ARG A 991 23.29 43.74 -13.34
CA ARG A 991 24.47 42.90 -13.31
C ARG A 991 25.57 43.63 -12.54
N THR A 992 25.83 43.23 -11.31
CA THR A 992 27.03 43.64 -10.58
C THR A 992 28.25 43.12 -11.36
N CYS A 993 29.09 44.07 -11.79
CA CYS A 993 30.29 43.83 -12.59
C CYS A 993 31.24 42.81 -11.96
#